data_AF-A0AAW1FVE4-F1
#
_entry.id   AF-A0AAW1FVE4-F1
#
_cell.length_a   1.000
_cell.length_b   1.000
_cell.length_c   1.000
_cell.angle_alpha   90.00
_cell.angle_beta   90.00
_cell.angle_gamma   90.00
#
_symmetry.space_group_name_H-M   'P 1'
#
loop_
_entity.id
_entity.type
_entity.pdbx_description
1 polymer ?
#
loop_
_entity_poly.entity_id
_entity_poly.type
_entity_poly.pdbx_seq_one_letter_code
_entity_poly.pdbx_strand_id
1 'polypeptide(L)'
;MSDITVPGWDERYAVPKPNAENQALIEEIRKKETELAQLDIQLEKNKDQNQLKDEFLKNLKQELVNTEALCKATEREVVLEKHLTAIAEREEGCLAQDIAKMENENRSLEEMKNMLENNIFKAKQELEEFRNQMNWDQQTMDAFLEDSARKYEDTMAIIKYAQQDDQRIKSLTLAVEEKTLEANEKRKALDKELTETACAQIALDKTTENLQQAHLELQQLIQQWERMIRQTSQRNAEMHQCALRLAQAKQNVRERNATLAEMKHLLDTERNNNNETERKITVANRQAVKLRQDLKELENNCSTLEDEVDICKAQLDRSNSDVESARSQISRMKKDIQHNNDKLKKARAYNVALEEKLMVVTQTALSEEERADQMEQLLKEEENTIKDLDVQLRDCSKELVRRQECLQVLKTKKKDYIAQISGSKFSITSLKSQLRKVEKDLVRQQITINEQDSQIFSLDRKLARLKDIGDTDEKQTLDIEIAELQKTLEDKKNAAKMLTNTIKECEDDIHYLRKEIQKSEAQKKDLADKVELLIHLQNSNEKELMRLRLSRQDKMVEHYACKIEVKRLSDLLYNKKGGVLSLEKRKLQLQKIIQDRKEEVKVYKEMISQQFKISERDRRGLRVELNEKLAKIDALKIRYELATQMIAAPEGEDPQTYYITQAALEKEELKRKGDGLDAAVRKTELDNEALQNTVLIFDHSNSNFRKSVNKVDESSPEYQHNLRLEEQLKAAEKTLKQKTRQAEELQQDLQDMAIASESLLQDERVERAKIEHKQSLISKLKKEIASQQEKILRARKQCSKLSKQIRSANNTKNETFEEQDIKLGELKEFNKRINSMLIEAMEGKPHLKLALRKYFQEASLPFPSASSNPSSSRSSKARSASFWAPASSASSSSTASALHSPVLNTANLGFDLAVTSAPITSSRIPSSASSSSSSSSRFKTPK
;
A
#
# COMPACT_ATOMS: atom_id res chain seq x y z
N MET A 1 86.72 147.72 100.23
CA MET A 1 87.81 148.54 100.78
C MET A 1 88.79 148.78 99.65
N SER A 2 89.33 150.00 99.54
CA SER A 2 90.55 150.41 98.81
C SER A 2 90.86 149.78 97.44
N ASP A 3 91.13 150.50 96.35
CA ASP A 3 91.07 151.91 95.91
C ASP A 3 91.86 151.93 94.56
N ILE A 4 92.16 153.10 93.96
CA ILE A 4 93.01 153.30 92.76
C ILE A 4 92.24 152.99 91.43
N THR A 5 91.53 153.94 90.80
CA THR A 5 92.00 155.00 89.84
C THR A 5 92.74 154.44 88.61
N VAL A 6 92.50 154.83 87.34
CA VAL A 6 92.24 156.15 86.71
C VAL A 6 91.26 155.99 85.50
N PRO A 7 90.47 157.00 85.06
CA PRO A 7 89.28 156.78 84.23
C PRO A 7 89.39 157.11 82.73
N GLY A 8 88.39 156.66 81.92
CA GLY A 8 88.17 157.17 80.56
C GLY A 8 87.01 156.55 79.76
N TRP A 9 85.83 157.19 79.82
CA TRP A 9 84.68 157.13 78.87
C TRP A 9 83.99 155.76 78.61
N ASP A 10 82.66 155.72 78.80
CA ASP A 10 81.74 154.67 78.31
C ASP A 10 80.57 155.34 77.57
N GLU A 11 80.03 154.68 76.55
CA GLU A 11 79.34 155.32 75.42
C GLU A 11 77.88 154.84 75.27
N ARG A 12 77.04 155.15 76.28
CA ARG A 12 75.58 154.95 76.21
C ARG A 12 74.84 156.13 76.86
N TYR A 13 73.63 156.40 76.36
CA TYR A 13 72.79 157.56 76.65
C TYR A 13 73.28 158.90 76.08
N ALA A 14 72.76 159.24 74.91
CA ALA A 14 72.55 160.63 74.53
C ALA A 14 71.43 161.26 75.39
N VAL A 15 71.45 162.60 75.51
CA VAL A 15 70.50 163.46 76.25
C VAL A 15 70.71 163.50 77.80
N PRO A 16 70.84 164.69 78.43
CA PRO A 16 71.16 164.78 79.87
C PRO A 16 70.03 164.48 80.87
N LYS A 17 70.42 163.87 82.01
CA LYS A 17 69.78 163.86 83.36
C LYS A 17 68.23 163.79 83.46
N PRO A 18 67.65 162.59 83.62
CA PRO A 18 66.27 162.40 84.09
C PRO A 18 66.13 162.40 85.63
N ASN A 19 64.87 162.34 86.11
CA ASN A 19 64.46 162.62 87.50
C ASN A 19 64.43 161.37 88.43
N ALA A 20 64.21 161.59 89.73
CA ALA A 20 64.30 160.59 90.81
C ALA A 20 63.35 159.38 90.68
N GLU A 21 62.22 159.51 89.98
CA GLU A 21 61.26 158.42 89.72
C GLU A 21 61.92 157.21 89.05
N ASN A 22 62.91 157.46 88.18
CA ASN A 22 63.66 156.42 87.48
C ASN A 22 64.63 155.64 88.41
N GLN A 23 64.92 156.11 89.62
CA GLN A 23 65.68 155.33 90.60
C GLN A 23 64.78 154.33 91.36
N ALA A 24 63.52 154.69 91.64
CA ALA A 24 62.57 153.80 92.31
C ALA A 24 62.23 152.57 91.43
N LEU A 25 62.04 152.78 90.12
CA LEU A 25 61.80 151.70 89.15
C LEU A 25 62.93 150.67 89.11
N ILE A 26 64.19 151.06 89.36
CA ILE A 26 65.35 150.15 89.35
C ILE A 26 65.34 149.22 90.58
N GLU A 27 64.82 149.65 91.73
CA GLU A 27 64.66 148.78 92.90
C GLU A 27 63.47 147.82 92.77
N GLU A 28 62.41 148.22 92.06
CA GLU A 28 61.28 147.34 91.76
C GLU A 28 61.66 146.21 90.79
N ILE A 29 62.45 146.51 89.75
CA ILE A 29 63.03 145.51 88.83
C ILE A 29 63.80 144.43 89.61
N ARG A 30 64.64 144.81 90.59
CA ARG A 30 65.40 143.86 91.42
C ARG A 30 64.55 142.92 92.28
N LYS A 31 63.33 143.32 92.64
CA LYS A 31 62.38 142.39 93.28
C LYS A 31 61.81 141.41 92.26
N LYS A 32 61.46 141.85 91.06
CA LYS A 32 60.95 140.98 89.98
C LYS A 32 62.00 139.96 89.52
N GLU A 33 63.29 140.32 89.53
CA GLU A 33 64.40 139.39 89.27
C GLU A 33 64.45 138.22 90.28
N THR A 34 64.13 138.44 91.56
CA THR A 34 64.14 137.36 92.56
C THR A 34 62.86 136.51 92.57
N GLU A 35 61.72 137.08 92.17
CA GLU A 35 60.49 136.32 91.92
C GLU A 35 60.61 135.40 90.69
N LEU A 36 61.24 135.88 89.60
CA LEU A 36 61.50 135.09 88.39
C LEU A 36 62.33 133.83 88.70
N ALA A 37 63.42 133.97 89.46
CA ALA A 37 64.29 132.84 89.81
C ALA A 37 63.57 131.72 90.60
N GLN A 38 62.51 132.06 91.37
CA GLN A 38 61.69 131.05 92.05
C GLN A 38 60.69 130.38 91.10
N LEU A 39 60.15 131.13 90.13
CA LEU A 39 59.26 130.59 89.09
C LEU A 39 60.01 129.65 88.15
N ASP A 40 61.25 129.97 87.74
CA ASP A 40 62.08 129.10 86.90
C ASP A 40 62.33 127.72 87.54
N ILE A 41 62.61 127.67 88.85
CA ILE A 41 62.79 126.41 89.59
C ILE A 41 61.51 125.56 89.62
N GLN A 42 60.32 126.19 89.61
CA GLN A 42 59.04 125.47 89.47
C GLN A 42 58.77 125.06 88.03
N LEU A 43 59.17 125.89 87.05
CA LEU A 43 59.07 125.61 85.63
C LEU A 43 59.88 124.37 85.25
N GLU A 44 61.13 124.25 85.71
CA GLU A 44 61.98 123.09 85.40
C GLU A 44 61.42 121.79 85.98
N LYS A 45 60.94 121.80 87.24
CA LYS A 45 60.25 120.64 87.82
C LYS A 45 58.99 120.23 87.05
N ASN A 46 58.27 121.21 86.48
CA ASN A 46 57.12 120.94 85.62
C ASN A 46 57.55 120.42 84.23
N LYS A 47 58.68 120.89 83.67
CA LYS A 47 59.27 120.31 82.45
C LYS A 47 59.67 118.86 82.67
N ASP A 48 60.37 118.53 83.75
CA ASP A 48 60.79 117.16 84.07
C ASP A 48 59.59 116.22 84.20
N GLN A 49 58.53 116.65 84.92
CA GLN A 49 57.29 115.88 85.03
C GLN A 49 56.55 115.74 83.69
N ASN A 50 56.63 116.72 82.81
CA ASN A 50 56.00 116.64 81.49
C ASN A 50 56.81 115.77 80.53
N GLN A 51 58.15 115.84 80.53
CA GLN A 51 59.01 114.91 79.79
C GLN A 51 58.70 113.45 80.16
N LEU A 52 58.59 113.14 81.47
CA LEU A 52 58.25 111.80 81.93
C LEU A 52 56.84 111.35 81.45
N LYS A 53 55.86 112.26 81.45
CA LYS A 53 54.51 111.99 80.91
C LYS A 53 54.51 111.83 79.39
N ASP A 54 55.32 112.59 78.67
CA ASP A 54 55.47 112.49 77.21
C ASP A 54 56.16 111.19 76.80
N GLU A 55 57.13 110.71 77.59
CA GLU A 55 57.70 109.36 77.44
C GLU A 55 56.64 108.27 77.70
N PHE A 56 55.86 108.36 78.77
CA PHE A 56 54.75 107.43 79.01
C PHE A 56 53.68 107.49 77.90
N LEU A 57 53.32 108.68 77.40
CA LEU A 57 52.39 108.85 76.28
C LEU A 57 52.97 108.32 74.96
N LYS A 58 54.29 108.43 74.75
CA LYS A 58 54.99 107.86 73.60
C LYS A 58 54.98 106.33 73.65
N ASN A 59 55.24 105.75 74.82
CA ASN A 59 55.18 104.31 75.05
C ASN A 59 53.74 103.78 74.89
N LEU A 60 52.73 104.46 75.46
CA LEU A 60 51.32 104.11 75.28
C LEU A 60 50.85 104.24 73.82
N LYS A 61 51.34 105.24 73.06
CA LYS A 61 51.11 105.34 71.61
C LYS A 61 51.79 104.21 70.85
N GLN A 62 52.99 103.80 71.25
CA GLN A 62 53.68 102.66 70.63
C GLN A 62 52.91 101.35 70.89
N GLU A 63 52.45 101.10 72.12
CA GLU A 63 51.63 99.91 72.42
C GLU A 63 50.25 99.96 71.77
N LEU A 64 49.65 101.14 71.59
CA LEU A 64 48.43 101.30 70.79
C LEU A 64 48.69 100.94 69.31
N VAL A 65 49.81 101.37 68.72
CA VAL A 65 50.20 100.99 67.35
C VAL A 65 50.54 99.50 67.24
N ASN A 66 51.20 98.92 68.25
CA ASN A 66 51.50 97.48 68.32
C ASN A 66 50.21 96.65 68.36
N THR A 67 49.26 97.03 69.23
CA THR A 67 47.97 96.32 69.38
C THR A 67 47.05 96.56 68.19
N GLU A 68 47.01 97.76 67.60
CA GLU A 68 46.29 98.02 66.35
C GLU A 68 46.88 97.22 65.18
N ALA A 69 48.20 97.05 65.11
CA ALA A 69 48.87 96.19 64.13
C ALA A 69 48.53 94.70 64.35
N LEU A 70 48.44 94.25 65.61
CA LEU A 70 48.00 92.89 65.96
C LEU A 70 46.53 92.65 65.60
N CYS A 71 45.63 93.60 65.89
CA CYS A 71 44.24 93.56 65.45
C CYS A 71 44.16 93.47 63.91
N LYS A 72 44.90 94.32 63.18
CA LYS A 72 44.97 94.26 61.71
C LYS A 72 45.63 93.00 61.17
N ALA A 73 46.41 92.25 61.96
CA ALA A 73 46.90 90.93 61.59
C ALA A 73 45.80 89.88 61.78
N THR A 74 45.17 89.82 62.95
CA THR A 74 44.07 88.88 63.24
C THR A 74 42.83 89.11 62.36
N GLU A 75 42.53 90.35 61.96
CA GLU A 75 41.52 90.67 60.94
C GLU A 75 41.84 90.03 59.58
N ARG A 76 43.12 90.06 59.15
CA ARG A 76 43.56 89.41 57.91
C ARG A 76 43.52 87.90 58.03
N GLU A 77 43.91 87.35 59.18
CA GLU A 77 43.82 85.91 59.46
C GLU A 77 42.36 85.44 59.40
N VAL A 78 41.43 86.15 60.04
CA VAL A 78 39.98 85.86 59.96
C VAL A 78 39.43 86.03 58.54
N VAL A 79 39.94 86.96 57.73
CA VAL A 79 39.58 87.07 56.30
C VAL A 79 40.16 85.91 55.48
N LEU A 80 41.37 85.44 55.78
CA LEU A 80 41.98 84.27 55.15
C LEU A 80 41.24 82.98 55.55
N GLU A 81 40.87 82.80 56.81
CA GLU A 81 40.04 81.68 57.27
C GLU A 81 38.66 81.68 56.59
N LYS A 82 38.00 82.84 56.47
CA LYS A 82 36.75 83.00 55.70
C LYS A 82 36.92 82.70 54.22
N HIS A 83 38.07 83.00 53.64
CA HIS A 83 38.38 82.67 52.25
C HIS A 83 38.66 81.16 52.07
N LEU A 84 39.41 80.54 52.99
CA LEU A 84 39.72 79.11 52.98
C LEU A 84 38.48 78.25 53.24
N THR A 85 37.64 78.63 54.21
CA THR A 85 36.34 77.96 54.44
C THR A 85 35.42 78.11 53.23
N ALA A 86 35.31 79.31 52.63
CA ALA A 86 34.57 79.48 51.38
C ALA A 86 35.19 78.74 50.17
N ILE A 87 36.47 78.34 50.20
CA ILE A 87 37.04 77.41 49.22
C ILE A 87 36.60 75.98 49.55
N ALA A 88 36.75 75.55 50.80
CA ALA A 88 36.33 74.22 51.26
C ALA A 88 34.82 73.95 51.01
N GLU A 89 33.94 74.92 51.29
CA GLU A 89 32.50 74.84 50.99
C GLU A 89 32.22 74.71 49.47
N ARG A 90 33.03 75.35 48.62
CA ARG A 90 32.91 75.20 47.16
C ARG A 90 33.46 73.86 46.68
N GLU A 91 34.55 73.38 47.26
CA GLU A 91 35.13 72.07 46.95
C GLU A 91 34.18 70.95 47.42
N GLU A 92 33.62 71.04 48.63
CA GLU A 92 32.55 70.16 49.12
C GLU A 92 31.31 70.24 48.24
N GLY A 93 30.89 71.43 47.82
CA GLY A 93 29.78 71.63 46.87
C GLY A 93 30.03 71.02 45.49
N CYS A 94 31.26 71.09 44.97
CA CYS A 94 31.67 70.43 43.73
C CYS A 94 31.72 68.90 43.90
N LEU A 95 32.33 68.40 44.98
CA LEU A 95 32.38 66.97 45.30
C LEU A 95 30.98 66.39 45.52
N ALA A 96 30.06 67.11 46.17
CA ALA A 96 28.67 66.70 46.32
C ALA A 96 27.92 66.67 44.98
N GLN A 97 28.19 67.62 44.06
CA GLN A 97 27.67 67.57 42.69
C GLN A 97 28.25 66.39 41.89
N ASP A 98 29.53 66.08 42.05
CA ASP A 98 30.17 64.96 41.35
C ASP A 98 29.73 63.60 41.92
N ILE A 99 29.58 63.48 43.25
CA ILE A 99 28.93 62.33 43.89
C ILE A 99 27.50 62.16 43.35
N ALA A 100 26.71 63.24 43.28
CA ALA A 100 25.36 63.19 42.72
C ALA A 100 25.34 62.79 41.23
N LYS A 101 26.33 63.20 40.42
CA LYS A 101 26.51 62.71 39.03
C LYS A 101 26.81 61.21 39.03
N MET A 102 27.81 60.75 39.79
CA MET A 102 28.16 59.34 39.90
C MET A 102 27.02 58.47 40.43
N GLU A 103 26.17 58.97 41.34
CA GLU A 103 24.96 58.28 41.78
C GLU A 103 23.88 58.20 40.71
N ASN A 104 23.68 59.27 39.92
CA ASN A 104 22.77 59.23 38.78
C ASN A 104 23.27 58.27 37.69
N GLU A 105 24.58 58.26 37.42
CA GLU A 105 25.22 57.32 36.50
C GLU A 105 25.10 55.88 37.01
N ASN A 106 25.43 55.61 38.27
CA ASN A 106 25.26 54.30 38.89
C ASN A 106 23.79 53.82 38.86
N ARG A 107 22.81 54.70 39.13
CA ARG A 107 21.39 54.36 38.98
C ARG A 107 21.02 54.03 37.53
N SER A 108 21.52 54.78 36.55
CA SER A 108 21.31 54.47 35.14
C SER A 108 21.99 53.16 34.69
N LEU A 109 23.14 52.81 35.29
CA LEU A 109 23.85 51.55 35.05
C LEU A 109 23.14 50.38 35.73
N GLU A 110 22.58 50.55 36.92
CA GLU A 110 21.74 49.56 37.60
C GLU A 110 20.44 49.33 36.82
N GLU A 111 19.78 50.38 36.31
CA GLU A 111 18.64 50.27 35.40
C GLU A 111 19.01 49.55 34.09
N MET A 112 20.15 49.89 33.47
CA MET A 112 20.64 49.23 32.26
C MET A 112 20.97 47.77 32.50
N LYS A 113 21.65 47.45 33.61
CA LYS A 113 21.92 46.09 34.08
C LYS A 113 20.61 45.32 34.28
N ASN A 114 19.63 45.89 34.99
CA ASN A 114 18.33 45.26 35.20
C ASN A 114 17.60 45.01 33.86
N MET A 115 17.66 45.94 32.90
CA MET A 115 17.14 45.71 31.54
C MET A 115 17.88 44.59 30.80
N LEU A 116 19.21 44.55 30.88
CA LEU A 116 20.03 43.51 30.26
C LEU A 116 19.80 42.13 30.90
N GLU A 117 19.70 42.04 32.23
CA GLU A 117 19.40 40.81 32.96
C GLU A 117 17.99 40.30 32.62
N ASN A 118 16.98 41.17 32.53
CA ASN A 118 15.64 40.81 32.06
C ASN A 118 15.63 40.34 30.59
N ASN A 119 16.43 40.96 29.72
CA ASN A 119 16.54 40.53 28.32
C ASN A 119 17.32 39.22 28.18
N ILE A 120 18.36 38.99 29.00
CA ILE A 120 19.07 37.71 29.10
C ILE A 120 18.16 36.62 29.66
N PHE A 121 17.27 36.93 30.62
CA PHE A 121 16.28 35.99 31.13
C PHE A 121 15.29 35.57 30.03
N LYS A 122 14.72 36.54 29.30
CA LYS A 122 13.84 36.26 28.15
C LYS A 122 14.55 35.44 27.07
N ALA A 123 15.75 35.84 26.67
CA ALA A 123 16.53 35.08 25.67
C ALA A 123 16.89 33.67 26.14
N LYS A 124 17.12 33.45 27.45
CA LYS A 124 17.28 32.10 28.03
C LYS A 124 15.98 31.30 27.99
N GLN A 125 14.85 31.93 28.28
CA GLN A 125 13.53 31.28 28.16
C GLN A 125 13.25 30.89 26.71
N GLU A 126 13.43 31.81 25.76
CA GLU A 126 13.28 31.55 24.31
C GLU A 126 14.22 30.42 23.85
N LEU A 127 15.48 30.39 24.30
CA LEU A 127 16.42 29.30 24.01
C LEU A 127 15.98 27.95 24.59
N GLU A 128 15.36 27.93 25.77
CA GLU A 128 14.85 26.70 26.36
C GLU A 128 13.52 26.25 25.72
N GLU A 129 12.68 27.18 25.27
CA GLU A 129 11.51 26.91 24.42
C GLU A 129 11.96 26.33 23.07
N PHE A 130 12.99 26.89 22.42
CA PHE A 130 13.58 26.32 21.20
C PHE A 130 14.24 24.96 21.41
N ARG A 131 14.89 24.71 22.56
CA ARG A 131 15.40 23.37 22.92
C ARG A 131 14.26 22.36 23.08
N ASN A 132 13.19 22.73 23.77
CA ASN A 132 12.04 21.86 23.94
C ASN A 132 11.36 21.56 22.59
N GLN A 133 11.21 22.57 21.72
CA GLN A 133 10.73 22.36 20.35
C GLN A 133 11.66 21.44 19.54
N MET A 134 12.97 21.66 19.58
CA MET A 134 13.95 20.82 18.90
C MET A 134 13.93 19.37 19.41
N ASN A 135 13.75 19.15 20.72
CA ASN A 135 13.59 17.82 21.30
C ASN A 135 12.29 17.14 20.83
N TRP A 136 11.18 17.87 20.74
CA TRP A 136 9.92 17.37 20.17
C TRP A 136 10.02 17.05 18.69
N ASP A 137 10.66 17.92 17.90
CA ASP A 137 10.88 17.72 16.46
C ASP A 137 11.81 16.52 16.21
N GLN A 138 12.86 16.34 17.03
CA GLN A 138 13.73 15.17 16.98
C GLN A 138 12.98 13.88 17.33
N GLN A 139 12.25 13.84 18.45
CA GLN A 139 11.42 12.67 18.83
C GLN A 139 10.37 12.34 17.77
N THR A 140 9.78 13.35 17.14
CA THR A 140 8.81 13.19 16.05
C THR A 140 9.48 12.64 14.78
N MET A 141 10.68 13.11 14.45
CA MET A 141 11.48 12.59 13.34
C MET A 141 11.88 11.13 13.59
N ASP A 142 12.39 10.80 14.77
CA ASP A 142 12.80 9.44 15.12
C ASP A 142 11.61 8.47 15.10
N ALA A 143 10.44 8.90 15.59
CA ALA A 143 9.20 8.12 15.49
C ALA A 143 8.73 7.91 14.02
N PHE A 144 8.88 8.91 13.15
CA PHE A 144 8.61 8.75 11.71
C PHE A 144 9.62 7.85 11.01
N LEU A 145 10.90 7.90 11.39
CA LEU A 145 11.93 7.00 10.87
C LEU A 145 11.66 5.55 11.31
N GLU A 146 11.27 5.33 12.56
CA GLU A 146 10.93 3.99 13.07
C GLU A 146 9.65 3.43 12.43
N ASP A 147 8.58 4.23 12.31
CA ASP A 147 7.35 3.85 11.59
C ASP A 147 7.61 3.58 10.09
N SER A 148 8.51 4.35 9.46
CA SER A 148 8.96 4.09 8.10
C SER A 148 9.78 2.79 7.98
N ALA A 149 10.64 2.49 8.96
CA ALA A 149 11.41 1.24 8.99
C ALA A 149 10.50 0.02 9.17
N ARG A 150 9.58 0.06 10.14
CA ARG A 150 8.57 -0.99 10.36
C ARG A 150 7.72 -1.22 9.11
N LYS A 151 7.26 -0.15 8.44
CA LYS A 151 6.51 -0.26 7.16
C LYS A 151 7.34 -0.85 6.02
N TYR A 152 8.65 -0.59 5.99
CA TYR A 152 9.55 -1.22 5.04
C TYR A 152 9.71 -2.72 5.35
N GLU A 153 9.88 -3.10 6.62
CA GLU A 153 9.93 -4.50 7.06
C GLU A 153 8.63 -5.27 6.75
N ASP A 154 7.46 -4.69 7.05
CA ASP A 154 6.15 -5.22 6.68
C ASP A 154 6.02 -5.39 5.16
N THR A 155 6.48 -4.40 4.38
CA THR A 155 6.47 -4.46 2.90
C THR A 155 7.39 -5.57 2.39
N MET A 156 8.57 -5.76 2.98
CA MET A 156 9.47 -6.86 2.65
C MET A 156 8.87 -8.23 3.03
N ALA A 157 8.16 -8.33 4.15
CA ALA A 157 7.45 -9.53 4.56
C ALA A 157 6.31 -9.86 3.59
N ILE A 158 5.50 -8.87 3.20
CA ILE A 158 4.43 -9.02 2.19
C ILE A 158 5.01 -9.46 0.84
N ILE A 159 6.12 -8.86 0.37
CA ILE A 159 6.79 -9.26 -0.87
C ILE A 159 7.32 -10.69 -0.77
N LYS A 160 7.89 -11.08 0.37
CA LYS A 160 8.37 -12.45 0.61
C LYS A 160 7.23 -13.48 0.58
N TYR A 161 6.10 -13.19 1.22
CA TYR A 161 4.92 -14.06 1.16
C TYR A 161 4.33 -14.12 -0.25
N ALA A 162 4.20 -12.98 -0.94
CA ALA A 162 3.76 -12.93 -2.33
C ALA A 162 4.67 -13.77 -3.25
N GLN A 163 5.99 -13.75 -3.07
CA GLN A 163 6.93 -14.61 -3.80
C GLN A 163 6.76 -16.11 -3.48
N GLN A 164 6.46 -16.46 -2.23
CA GLN A 164 6.18 -17.84 -1.81
C GLN A 164 4.85 -18.33 -2.41
N ASP A 165 3.81 -17.49 -2.39
CA ASP A 165 2.53 -17.78 -3.04
C ASP A 165 2.66 -17.88 -4.56
N ASP A 166 3.47 -17.02 -5.19
CA ASP A 166 3.79 -17.10 -6.63
C ASP A 166 4.46 -18.44 -6.98
N GLN A 167 5.41 -18.90 -6.16
CA GLN A 167 6.04 -20.23 -6.31
C GLN A 167 5.02 -21.34 -6.07
N ARG A 168 4.12 -21.18 -5.09
CA ARG A 168 3.06 -22.15 -4.80
C ARG A 168 2.07 -22.26 -5.95
N ILE A 169 1.61 -21.13 -6.49
CA ILE A 169 0.72 -21.04 -7.65
C ILE A 169 1.38 -21.69 -8.88
N LYS A 170 2.66 -21.42 -9.15
CA LYS A 170 3.41 -22.08 -10.24
C LYS A 170 3.48 -23.60 -10.03
N SER A 171 3.76 -24.07 -8.81
CA SER A 171 3.78 -25.51 -8.48
C SER A 171 2.41 -26.18 -8.66
N LEU A 172 1.33 -25.50 -8.30
CA LEU A 172 -0.04 -26.02 -8.45
C LEU A 172 -0.52 -25.95 -9.89
N THR A 173 -0.12 -24.93 -10.66
CA THR A 173 -0.45 -24.80 -12.09
C THR A 173 0.19 -25.93 -12.88
N LEU A 174 1.48 -26.21 -12.67
CA LEU A 174 2.18 -27.35 -13.29
C LEU A 174 1.54 -28.69 -12.91
N ALA A 175 1.14 -28.87 -11.65
CA ALA A 175 0.44 -30.09 -11.22
C ALA A 175 -0.95 -30.23 -11.84
N VAL A 176 -1.68 -29.13 -12.07
CA VAL A 176 -2.95 -29.14 -12.81
C VAL A 176 -2.70 -29.47 -14.29
N GLU A 177 -1.70 -28.86 -14.93
CA GLU A 177 -1.31 -29.17 -16.31
C GLU A 177 -0.97 -30.66 -16.46
N GLU A 178 -0.11 -31.22 -15.61
CA GLU A 178 0.22 -32.65 -15.57
C GLU A 178 -1.03 -33.53 -15.44
N LYS A 179 -1.93 -33.24 -14.50
CA LYS A 179 -3.16 -34.04 -14.33
C LYS A 179 -4.17 -33.86 -15.46
N THR A 180 -4.21 -32.71 -16.13
CA THR A 180 -5.02 -32.55 -17.36
C THR A 180 -4.43 -33.32 -18.54
N LEU A 181 -3.09 -33.40 -18.66
CA LEU A 181 -2.44 -34.26 -19.66
C LEU A 181 -2.73 -35.74 -19.38
N GLU A 182 -2.54 -36.21 -18.15
CA GLU A 182 -2.85 -37.59 -17.74
C GLU A 182 -4.34 -37.94 -17.98
N ALA A 183 -5.27 -37.02 -17.68
CA ALA A 183 -6.69 -37.21 -17.96
C ALA A 183 -6.99 -37.23 -19.47
N ASN A 184 -6.29 -36.42 -20.27
CA ASN A 184 -6.42 -36.41 -21.73
C ASN A 184 -5.84 -37.68 -22.37
N GLU A 185 -4.77 -38.25 -21.82
CA GLU A 185 -4.21 -39.53 -22.26
C GLU A 185 -5.13 -40.71 -21.91
N LYS A 186 -5.63 -40.75 -20.66
CA LYS A 186 -6.62 -41.76 -20.24
C LYS A 186 -7.92 -41.69 -21.04
N ARG A 187 -8.36 -40.47 -21.41
CA ARG A 187 -9.51 -40.28 -22.32
C ARG A 187 -9.19 -40.81 -23.72
N LYS A 188 -8.05 -40.46 -24.32
CA LYS A 188 -7.62 -41.03 -25.62
C LYS A 188 -7.47 -42.56 -25.59
N ALA A 189 -7.09 -43.15 -24.46
CA ALA A 189 -7.06 -44.60 -24.29
C ALA A 189 -8.49 -45.17 -24.26
N LEU A 190 -9.38 -44.62 -23.44
CA LEU A 190 -10.80 -45.00 -23.41
C LEU A 190 -11.47 -44.87 -24.78
N ASP A 191 -11.23 -43.77 -25.50
CA ASP A 191 -11.76 -43.54 -26.85
C ASP A 191 -11.30 -44.64 -27.83
N LYS A 192 -10.04 -45.11 -27.73
CA LYS A 192 -9.53 -46.25 -28.50
C LYS A 192 -10.22 -47.56 -28.13
N GLU A 193 -10.23 -47.92 -26.84
CA GLU A 193 -10.87 -49.13 -26.33
C GLU A 193 -12.36 -49.18 -26.73
N LEU A 194 -13.06 -48.05 -26.74
CA LEU A 194 -14.43 -47.91 -27.24
C LEU A 194 -14.52 -48.15 -28.76
N THR A 195 -13.59 -47.62 -29.57
CA THR A 195 -13.57 -47.93 -31.01
C THR A 195 -13.19 -49.38 -31.31
N GLU A 196 -12.29 -49.98 -30.53
CA GLU A 196 -11.84 -51.37 -30.72
C GLU A 196 -12.93 -52.36 -30.29
N THR A 197 -13.61 -52.11 -29.16
CA THR A 197 -14.79 -52.90 -28.74
C THR A 197 -15.98 -52.72 -29.67
N ALA A 198 -16.24 -51.51 -30.21
CA ALA A 198 -17.26 -51.30 -31.22
C ALA A 198 -16.95 -52.04 -32.53
N CYS A 199 -15.70 -52.00 -33.01
CA CYS A 199 -15.26 -52.79 -34.17
C CYS A 199 -15.37 -54.30 -33.90
N ALA A 200 -15.04 -54.77 -32.71
CA ALA A 200 -15.20 -56.17 -32.31
C ALA A 200 -16.68 -56.59 -32.27
N GLN A 201 -17.58 -55.74 -31.77
CA GLN A 201 -19.02 -55.99 -31.79
C GLN A 201 -19.55 -56.07 -33.22
N ILE A 202 -19.19 -55.12 -34.10
CA ILE A 202 -19.57 -55.14 -35.52
C ILE A 202 -19.04 -56.41 -36.23
N ALA A 203 -17.82 -56.85 -35.89
CA ALA A 203 -17.27 -58.10 -36.41
C ALA A 203 -18.05 -59.33 -35.89
N LEU A 204 -18.40 -59.37 -34.60
CA LEU A 204 -19.24 -60.42 -34.02
C LEU A 204 -20.62 -60.45 -34.69
N ASP A 205 -21.31 -59.32 -34.77
CA ASP A 205 -22.62 -59.19 -35.42
C ASP A 205 -22.56 -59.72 -36.87
N LYS A 206 -21.56 -59.28 -37.65
CA LYS A 206 -21.32 -59.76 -39.02
C LYS A 206 -21.03 -61.27 -39.08
N THR A 207 -20.34 -61.85 -38.10
CA THR A 207 -20.20 -63.31 -38.03
C THR A 207 -21.50 -64.02 -37.64
N THR A 208 -22.37 -63.42 -36.80
CA THR A 208 -23.70 -63.99 -36.51
C THR A 208 -24.62 -63.92 -37.72
N GLU A 209 -24.59 -62.85 -38.51
CA GLU A 209 -25.29 -62.78 -39.81
C GLU A 209 -24.81 -63.90 -40.75
N ASN A 210 -23.49 -64.08 -40.88
CA ASN A 210 -22.92 -65.14 -41.71
C ASN A 210 -23.31 -66.55 -41.22
N LEU A 211 -23.36 -66.77 -39.89
CA LEU A 211 -23.82 -68.03 -39.30
C LEU A 211 -25.32 -68.25 -39.52
N GLN A 212 -26.16 -67.22 -39.39
CA GLN A 212 -27.60 -67.29 -39.69
C GLN A 212 -27.83 -67.62 -41.17
N GLN A 213 -27.08 -67.00 -42.08
CA GLN A 213 -27.13 -67.32 -43.50
C GLN A 213 -26.68 -68.77 -43.76
N ALA A 214 -25.55 -69.21 -43.20
CA ALA A 214 -25.09 -70.60 -43.34
C ALA A 214 -26.08 -71.62 -42.75
N HIS A 215 -26.75 -71.31 -41.65
CA HIS A 215 -27.85 -72.13 -41.11
C HIS A 215 -29.05 -72.20 -42.05
N LEU A 216 -29.40 -71.08 -42.70
CA LEU A 216 -30.52 -71.00 -43.64
C LEU A 216 -30.20 -71.76 -44.94
N GLU A 217 -28.97 -71.66 -45.45
CA GLU A 217 -28.44 -72.46 -46.57
C GLU A 217 -28.42 -73.95 -46.22
N LEU A 218 -27.98 -74.33 -45.02
CA LEU A 218 -28.01 -75.70 -44.51
C LEU A 218 -29.46 -76.22 -44.36
N GLN A 219 -30.40 -75.38 -43.92
CA GLN A 219 -31.82 -75.75 -43.85
C GLN A 219 -32.43 -75.94 -45.25
N GLN A 220 -32.08 -75.08 -46.23
CA GLN A 220 -32.47 -75.28 -47.63
C GLN A 220 -31.88 -76.59 -48.19
N LEU A 221 -30.63 -76.91 -47.86
CA LEU A 221 -29.99 -78.17 -48.26
C LEU A 221 -30.70 -79.38 -47.63
N ILE A 222 -31.04 -79.35 -46.34
CA ILE A 222 -31.86 -80.39 -45.70
C ILE A 222 -33.21 -80.53 -46.41
N GLN A 223 -33.91 -79.44 -46.73
CA GLN A 223 -35.17 -79.51 -47.48
C GLN A 223 -35.00 -80.06 -48.91
N GLN A 224 -33.83 -79.91 -49.54
CA GLN A 224 -33.51 -80.58 -50.81
C GLN A 224 -33.26 -82.08 -50.61
N TRP A 225 -32.51 -82.46 -49.57
CA TRP A 225 -32.24 -83.86 -49.22
C TRP A 225 -33.51 -84.61 -48.80
N GLU A 226 -34.38 -84.02 -47.98
CA GLU A 226 -35.68 -84.61 -47.64
C GLU A 226 -36.59 -84.79 -48.87
N ARG A 227 -36.49 -83.91 -49.87
CA ARG A 227 -37.21 -84.07 -51.15
C ARG A 227 -36.62 -85.22 -51.96
N MET A 228 -35.29 -85.34 -52.01
CA MET A 228 -34.61 -86.48 -52.63
C MET A 228 -34.98 -87.81 -51.94
N ILE A 229 -34.96 -87.86 -50.61
CA ILE A 229 -35.32 -89.04 -49.80
C ILE A 229 -36.80 -89.40 -49.98
N ARG A 230 -37.72 -88.43 -50.04
CA ARG A 230 -39.13 -88.68 -50.39
C ARG A 230 -39.27 -89.25 -51.80
N GLN A 231 -38.52 -88.73 -52.78
CA GLN A 231 -38.52 -89.26 -54.15
C GLN A 231 -37.91 -90.67 -54.27
N THR A 232 -36.85 -91.00 -53.52
CA THR A 232 -36.28 -92.36 -53.53
C THR A 232 -37.16 -93.34 -52.76
N SER A 233 -37.76 -92.93 -51.65
CA SER A 233 -38.78 -93.70 -50.92
C SER A 233 -39.99 -94.00 -51.82
N GLN A 234 -40.51 -93.01 -52.56
CA GLN A 234 -41.61 -93.21 -53.49
C GLN A 234 -41.22 -94.16 -54.65
N ARG A 235 -40.05 -93.96 -55.29
CA ARG A 235 -39.56 -94.90 -56.33
C ARG A 235 -39.35 -96.32 -55.78
N ASN A 236 -38.94 -96.46 -54.52
CA ASN A 236 -38.83 -97.77 -53.87
C ASN A 236 -40.20 -98.40 -53.63
N ALA A 237 -41.22 -97.62 -53.21
CA ALA A 237 -42.59 -98.10 -53.09
C ALA A 237 -43.20 -98.50 -54.45
N GLU A 238 -42.95 -97.72 -55.50
CA GLU A 238 -43.33 -98.06 -56.89
C GLU A 238 -42.61 -99.34 -57.38
N MET A 239 -41.32 -99.48 -57.07
CA MET A 239 -40.53 -100.69 -57.36
C MET A 239 -41.03 -101.91 -56.58
N HIS A 240 -41.40 -101.78 -55.30
CA HIS A 240 -42.05 -102.84 -54.54
C HIS A 240 -43.44 -103.20 -55.11
N GLN A 241 -44.23 -102.22 -55.55
CA GLN A 241 -45.51 -102.48 -56.20
C GLN A 241 -45.33 -103.22 -57.54
N CYS A 242 -44.31 -102.87 -58.33
CA CYS A 242 -43.94 -103.59 -59.55
C CYS A 242 -43.41 -105.00 -59.25
N ALA A 243 -42.62 -105.19 -58.18
CA ALA A 243 -42.17 -106.50 -57.73
C ALA A 243 -43.35 -107.38 -57.26
N LEU A 244 -44.33 -106.81 -56.56
CA LEU A 244 -45.57 -107.51 -56.18
C LEU A 244 -46.41 -107.93 -57.39
N ARG A 245 -46.62 -107.03 -58.37
CA ARG A 245 -47.28 -107.36 -59.65
C ARG A 245 -46.53 -108.47 -60.40
N LEU A 246 -45.20 -108.44 -60.40
CA LEU A 246 -44.37 -109.46 -61.03
C LEU A 246 -44.37 -110.81 -60.26
N ALA A 247 -44.52 -110.77 -58.93
CA ALA A 247 -44.73 -111.97 -58.11
C ALA A 247 -46.13 -112.58 -58.36
N GLN A 248 -47.17 -111.76 -58.41
CA GLN A 248 -48.54 -112.17 -58.78
C GLN A 248 -48.56 -112.76 -60.20
N ALA A 249 -47.92 -112.12 -61.18
CA ALA A 249 -47.81 -112.66 -62.53
C ALA A 249 -47.06 -114.01 -62.57
N LYS A 250 -45.96 -114.16 -61.81
CA LYS A 250 -45.26 -115.45 -61.67
C LYS A 250 -46.12 -116.52 -60.99
N GLN A 251 -46.95 -116.15 -60.01
CA GLN A 251 -47.85 -117.06 -59.33
C GLN A 251 -48.98 -117.54 -60.27
N ASN A 252 -49.62 -116.61 -60.99
CA ASN A 252 -50.61 -116.94 -62.03
C ASN A 252 -50.01 -117.86 -63.11
N VAL A 253 -48.72 -117.68 -63.47
CA VAL A 253 -48.01 -118.57 -64.40
C VAL A 253 -47.74 -119.95 -63.79
N ARG A 254 -47.43 -120.05 -62.50
CA ARG A 254 -47.31 -121.35 -61.81
C ARG A 254 -48.64 -122.10 -61.78
N GLU A 255 -49.74 -121.42 -61.46
CA GLU A 255 -51.09 -122.00 -61.44
C GLU A 255 -51.55 -122.43 -62.83
N ARG A 256 -51.27 -121.62 -63.86
CA ARG A 256 -51.47 -122.00 -65.27
C ARG A 256 -50.60 -123.19 -65.69
N ASN A 257 -49.38 -123.30 -65.19
CA ASN A 257 -48.51 -124.45 -65.46
C ASN A 257 -48.95 -125.71 -64.70
N ALA A 258 -49.48 -125.58 -63.48
CA ALA A 258 -50.04 -126.69 -62.70
C ALA A 258 -51.29 -127.26 -63.39
N THR A 259 -52.26 -126.39 -63.74
CA THR A 259 -53.44 -126.80 -64.52
C THR A 259 -53.08 -127.36 -65.90
N LEU A 260 -52.03 -126.86 -66.57
CA LEU A 260 -51.51 -127.49 -67.79
C LEU A 260 -50.82 -128.84 -67.54
N ALA A 261 -50.23 -129.08 -66.37
CA ALA A 261 -49.67 -130.38 -66.00
C ALA A 261 -50.76 -131.39 -65.65
N GLU A 262 -51.80 -130.97 -64.93
CA GLU A 262 -53.02 -131.75 -64.67
C GLU A 262 -53.71 -132.14 -65.99
N MET A 263 -53.92 -131.19 -66.90
CA MET A 263 -54.51 -131.45 -68.22
C MET A 263 -53.64 -132.38 -69.09
N LYS A 264 -52.31 -132.34 -68.96
CA LYS A 264 -51.41 -133.32 -69.59
C LYS A 264 -51.54 -134.71 -68.95
N HIS A 265 -51.59 -134.79 -67.63
CA HIS A 265 -51.78 -136.06 -66.92
C HIS A 265 -53.13 -136.70 -67.26
N LEU A 266 -54.20 -135.90 -67.39
CA LEU A 266 -55.50 -136.35 -67.90
C LEU A 266 -55.40 -136.84 -69.35
N LEU A 267 -54.73 -136.08 -70.24
CA LEU A 267 -54.51 -136.52 -71.63
C LEU A 267 -53.73 -137.84 -71.72
N ASP A 268 -52.70 -138.02 -70.90
CA ASP A 268 -51.85 -139.20 -70.91
C ASP A 268 -52.49 -140.41 -70.19
N THR A 269 -53.35 -140.18 -69.20
CA THR A 269 -54.21 -141.24 -68.65
C THR A 269 -55.28 -141.68 -69.65
N GLU A 270 -55.94 -140.77 -70.37
CA GLU A 270 -56.88 -141.16 -71.44
C GLU A 270 -56.20 -141.81 -72.65
N ARG A 271 -54.96 -141.43 -72.98
CA ARG A 271 -54.12 -142.18 -73.93
C ARG A 271 -53.85 -143.60 -73.44
N ASN A 272 -53.55 -143.78 -72.16
CA ASN A 272 -53.32 -145.11 -71.58
C ASN A 272 -54.62 -145.95 -71.53
N ASN A 273 -55.76 -145.33 -71.22
CA ASN A 273 -57.08 -145.97 -71.34
C ASN A 273 -57.32 -146.44 -72.78
N ASN A 274 -57.14 -145.57 -73.77
CA ASN A 274 -57.28 -145.92 -75.20
C ASN A 274 -56.32 -147.06 -75.59
N ASN A 275 -55.03 -146.94 -75.28
CA ASN A 275 -54.03 -148.00 -75.50
C ASN A 275 -54.45 -149.34 -74.88
N GLU A 276 -55.10 -149.34 -73.72
CA GLU A 276 -55.59 -150.58 -73.10
C GLU A 276 -56.89 -151.10 -73.72
N THR A 277 -57.79 -150.23 -74.20
CA THR A 277 -58.93 -150.67 -75.03
C THR A 277 -58.44 -151.26 -76.36
N GLU A 278 -57.43 -150.69 -77.01
CA GLU A 278 -56.80 -151.28 -78.20
C GLU A 278 -56.19 -152.64 -77.88
N ARG A 279 -55.46 -152.80 -76.77
CA ARG A 279 -54.97 -154.12 -76.32
C ARG A 279 -56.11 -155.11 -76.16
N LYS A 280 -57.20 -154.74 -75.49
CA LYS A 280 -58.40 -155.59 -75.33
C LYS A 280 -59.03 -155.95 -76.68
N ILE A 281 -59.09 -155.01 -77.63
CA ILE A 281 -59.53 -155.25 -79.02
C ILE A 281 -58.58 -156.22 -79.75
N THR A 282 -57.25 -156.11 -79.60
CA THR A 282 -56.32 -157.07 -80.22
C THR A 282 -56.43 -158.48 -79.64
N VAL A 283 -56.75 -158.62 -78.35
CA VAL A 283 -57.01 -159.93 -77.72
C VAL A 283 -58.33 -160.51 -78.24
N ALA A 284 -59.41 -159.72 -78.29
CA ALA A 284 -60.68 -160.14 -78.86
C ALA A 284 -60.56 -160.52 -80.35
N ASN A 285 -59.80 -159.75 -81.15
CA ASN A 285 -59.52 -160.08 -82.54
C ASN A 285 -58.70 -161.37 -82.68
N ARG A 286 -57.74 -161.64 -81.79
CA ARG A 286 -57.01 -162.93 -81.76
C ARG A 286 -57.91 -164.10 -81.39
N GLN A 287 -58.88 -163.92 -80.50
CA GLN A 287 -59.90 -164.92 -80.18
C GLN A 287 -60.85 -165.14 -81.37
N ALA A 288 -61.28 -164.08 -82.05
CA ALA A 288 -62.12 -164.16 -83.25
C ALA A 288 -61.39 -164.84 -84.44
N VAL A 289 -60.07 -164.67 -84.58
CA VAL A 289 -59.27 -165.41 -85.55
C VAL A 289 -59.20 -166.90 -85.21
N LYS A 290 -59.01 -167.27 -83.93
CA LYS A 290 -59.07 -168.68 -83.51
C LYS A 290 -60.42 -169.31 -83.81
N LEU A 291 -61.52 -168.69 -83.40
CA LEU A 291 -62.88 -169.21 -83.66
C LEU A 291 -63.20 -169.36 -85.16
N ARG A 292 -62.61 -168.53 -86.03
CA ARG A 292 -62.68 -168.69 -87.50
C ARG A 292 -61.80 -169.81 -88.05
N GLN A 293 -60.75 -170.18 -87.34
CA GLN A 293 -59.86 -171.29 -87.68
C GLN A 293 -60.48 -172.62 -87.22
N ASP A 294 -61.00 -172.65 -85.99
CA ASP A 294 -61.76 -173.77 -85.42
C ASP A 294 -63.00 -174.12 -86.28
N LEU A 295 -63.76 -173.10 -86.74
CA LEU A 295 -64.87 -173.28 -87.68
C LEU A 295 -64.42 -173.89 -89.01
N LYS A 296 -63.24 -173.53 -89.52
CA LYS A 296 -62.75 -174.04 -90.81
C LYS A 296 -62.24 -175.49 -90.72
N GLU A 297 -61.76 -175.91 -89.56
CA GLU A 297 -61.48 -177.33 -89.30
C GLU A 297 -62.79 -178.14 -89.19
N LEU A 298 -63.84 -177.56 -88.58
CA LEU A 298 -65.17 -178.18 -88.54
C LEU A 298 -65.85 -178.26 -89.92
N GLU A 299 -65.71 -177.24 -90.78
CA GLU A 299 -66.19 -177.28 -92.18
C GLU A 299 -65.54 -178.43 -92.96
N ASN A 300 -64.21 -178.61 -92.85
CA ASN A 300 -63.51 -179.74 -93.47
C ASN A 300 -64.03 -181.09 -92.93
N ASN A 301 -64.19 -181.23 -91.61
CA ASN A 301 -64.70 -182.45 -90.99
C ASN A 301 -66.16 -182.77 -91.41
N CYS A 302 -66.97 -181.76 -91.74
CA CYS A 302 -68.30 -181.97 -92.29
C CYS A 302 -68.25 -182.57 -93.71
N SER A 303 -67.35 -182.08 -94.58
CA SER A 303 -67.21 -182.63 -95.94
C SER A 303 -66.83 -184.11 -95.94
N THR A 304 -65.93 -184.54 -95.05
CA THR A 304 -65.57 -185.96 -94.90
C THR A 304 -66.71 -186.83 -94.36
N LEU A 305 -67.70 -186.25 -93.66
CA LEU A 305 -68.88 -186.96 -93.17
C LEU A 305 -70.00 -187.02 -94.22
N GLU A 306 -70.04 -186.13 -95.21
CA GLU A 306 -70.95 -186.25 -96.36
C GLU A 306 -70.56 -187.45 -97.25
N ASP A 307 -69.26 -187.64 -97.51
CA ASP A 307 -68.72 -188.78 -98.26
C ASP A 307 -69.02 -190.15 -97.58
N GLU A 308 -68.97 -190.23 -96.25
CA GLU A 308 -69.30 -191.46 -95.50
C GLU A 308 -70.81 -191.76 -95.49
N VAL A 309 -71.65 -190.73 -95.49
CA VAL A 309 -73.12 -190.87 -95.43
C VAL A 309 -73.72 -191.49 -96.69
N ASP A 310 -73.14 -191.24 -97.87
CA ASP A 310 -73.65 -191.80 -99.14
C ASP A 310 -73.37 -193.30 -99.31
N ILE A 311 -72.32 -193.84 -98.67
CA ILE A 311 -72.06 -195.28 -98.65
C ILE A 311 -73.05 -196.00 -97.74
N CYS A 312 -73.36 -195.45 -96.56
CA CYS A 312 -74.28 -196.06 -95.59
C CYS A 312 -75.74 -196.11 -96.07
N LYS A 313 -76.19 -195.18 -96.92
CA LYS A 313 -77.56 -195.17 -97.48
C LYS A 313 -77.90 -196.48 -98.20
N ALA A 314 -76.95 -197.06 -98.95
CA ALA A 314 -77.15 -198.28 -99.73
C ALA A 314 -77.37 -199.56 -98.88
N GLN A 315 -77.14 -199.49 -97.57
CA GLN A 315 -77.17 -200.65 -96.67
C GLN A 315 -78.43 -200.71 -95.78
N LEU A 316 -79.17 -199.60 -95.65
CA LEU A 316 -80.30 -199.48 -94.72
C LEU A 316 -81.64 -199.97 -95.32
N ASP A 317 -81.82 -199.86 -96.64
CA ASP A 317 -83.08 -200.19 -97.36
C ASP A 317 -83.52 -201.66 -97.25
N ARG A 318 -82.65 -202.56 -96.77
CA ARG A 318 -83.02 -203.97 -96.52
C ARG A 318 -83.46 -204.26 -95.09
N SER A 319 -83.03 -203.47 -94.11
CA SER A 319 -83.30 -203.75 -92.69
C SER A 319 -84.61 -203.15 -92.18
N ASN A 320 -85.20 -202.21 -92.91
CA ASN A 320 -86.38 -201.47 -92.47
C ASN A 320 -87.72 -202.24 -92.69
N SER A 321 -87.68 -203.48 -93.20
CA SER A 321 -88.88 -204.28 -93.50
C SER A 321 -89.34 -205.21 -92.36
N ASP A 322 -88.47 -205.54 -91.40
CA ASP A 322 -88.77 -206.63 -90.43
C ASP A 322 -89.39 -206.13 -89.11
N VAL A 323 -89.20 -204.86 -88.75
CA VAL A 323 -89.39 -204.38 -87.36
C VAL A 323 -90.80 -203.82 -87.07
N GLU A 324 -91.63 -203.57 -88.09
CA GLU A 324 -93.06 -203.24 -87.89
C GLU A 324 -93.85 -204.38 -87.21
N SER A 325 -93.30 -205.60 -87.22
CA SER A 325 -93.82 -206.78 -86.51
C SER A 325 -93.94 -206.60 -84.98
N ALA A 326 -93.10 -205.77 -84.36
CA ALA A 326 -92.89 -205.76 -82.91
C ALA A 326 -93.82 -204.83 -82.09
N ARG A 327 -94.88 -204.26 -82.68
CA ARG A 327 -95.88 -203.45 -81.94
C ARG A 327 -96.80 -204.28 -81.01
N SER A 328 -96.68 -205.60 -81.01
CA SER A 328 -97.42 -206.50 -80.10
C SER A 328 -96.89 -206.46 -78.66
N GLN A 329 -97.71 -205.95 -77.72
CA GLN A 329 -97.50 -205.97 -76.25
C GLN A 329 -96.39 -205.02 -75.74
N ILE A 330 -96.65 -203.83 -75.18
CA ILE A 330 -97.85 -203.30 -74.48
C ILE A 330 -98.19 -204.01 -73.14
N SER A 331 -97.56 -205.15 -72.80
CA SER A 331 -97.94 -205.94 -71.61
C SER A 331 -97.08 -205.76 -70.34
N ARG A 332 -96.14 -204.79 -70.28
CA ARG A 332 -95.24 -204.60 -69.11
C ARG A 332 -95.37 -203.28 -68.34
N MET A 333 -96.13 -202.28 -68.81
CA MET A 333 -96.43 -201.05 -68.04
C MET A 333 -97.43 -201.28 -66.88
N LYS A 334 -97.31 -202.37 -66.13
CA LYS A 334 -98.34 -202.81 -65.18
C LYS A 334 -97.80 -203.48 -63.90
N LYS A 335 -96.52 -203.28 -63.59
CA LYS A 335 -95.94 -203.62 -62.29
C LYS A 335 -95.22 -202.41 -61.71
N ASP A 336 -95.83 -201.90 -60.64
CA ASP A 336 -95.15 -201.33 -59.48
C ASP A 336 -94.22 -200.13 -59.73
N ILE A 337 -94.61 -198.85 -59.58
CA ILE A 337 -95.82 -198.21 -59.01
C ILE A 337 -96.11 -198.54 -57.53
N GLN A 338 -95.41 -199.53 -56.94
CA GLN A 338 -95.55 -199.89 -55.54
C GLN A 338 -94.50 -199.14 -54.68
N HIS A 339 -94.61 -197.81 -54.61
CA HIS A 339 -95.38 -197.13 -53.55
C HIS A 339 -94.59 -196.91 -52.25
N ASN A 340 -93.48 -197.61 -52.05
CA ASN A 340 -92.70 -197.50 -50.82
C ASN A 340 -91.91 -196.17 -50.73
N ASN A 341 -92.37 -195.31 -49.82
CA ASN A 341 -91.74 -194.11 -49.27
C ASN A 341 -91.83 -192.79 -50.05
N ASP A 342 -92.31 -192.79 -51.29
CA ASP A 342 -92.80 -191.55 -51.92
C ASP A 342 -94.22 -191.15 -51.44
N LYS A 343 -94.59 -191.54 -50.21
CA LYS A 343 -95.79 -191.12 -49.50
C LYS A 343 -95.56 -191.07 -47.99
N LEU A 344 -96.11 -190.02 -47.40
CA LEU A 344 -96.01 -189.65 -45.99
C LEU A 344 -94.56 -189.63 -45.47
N LYS A 345 -93.82 -188.53 -45.68
CA LYS A 345 -94.35 -187.13 -45.63
C LYS A 345 -95.12 -186.85 -44.32
N LYS A 346 -94.98 -187.74 -43.33
CA LYS A 346 -94.86 -187.35 -41.92
C LYS A 346 -93.45 -186.76 -41.79
N ALA A 347 -93.22 -185.55 -41.31
CA ALA A 347 -94.10 -184.42 -41.01
C ALA A 347 -93.16 -183.19 -40.80
N ARG A 348 -93.51 -181.90 -40.68
CA ARG A 348 -94.78 -181.22 -40.34
C ARG A 348 -95.48 -181.74 -39.07
N ALA A 349 -94.66 -182.31 -38.17
CA ALA A 349 -94.95 -182.66 -36.79
C ALA A 349 -93.69 -182.35 -35.97
N TYR A 350 -93.26 -181.08 -35.79
CA TYR A 350 -93.41 -179.83 -36.57
C TYR A 350 -92.66 -178.73 -35.80
N ASN A 351 -92.73 -178.85 -34.47
CA ASN A 351 -92.04 -178.06 -33.47
C ASN A 351 -91.07 -178.97 -32.71
N VAL A 352 -89.98 -178.39 -32.17
CA VAL A 352 -89.06 -178.98 -31.18
C VAL A 352 -88.32 -180.26 -31.61
N ALA A 353 -87.19 -180.09 -32.31
CA ALA A 353 -85.89 -180.78 -32.10
C ALA A 353 -85.03 -180.65 -33.38
N LEU A 354 -83.79 -180.13 -33.38
CA LEU A 354 -83.02 -179.52 -32.30
C LEU A 354 -82.62 -178.08 -32.68
N GLU A 355 -83.29 -177.10 -32.06
CA GLU A 355 -82.57 -176.02 -31.38
C GLU A 355 -82.16 -176.50 -29.98
N GLU A 356 -81.27 -177.49 -29.94
CA GLU A 356 -80.28 -177.62 -28.89
C GLU A 356 -78.96 -178.05 -29.56
N LYS A 357 -77.92 -177.22 -29.75
CA LYS A 357 -77.68 -175.76 -29.72
C LYS A 357 -76.54 -175.54 -30.75
N LEU A 358 -76.28 -174.41 -31.43
CA LEU A 358 -76.82 -173.05 -31.51
C LEU A 358 -76.43 -172.54 -32.92
N MET A 359 -77.30 -172.01 -33.78
CA MET A 359 -76.99 -171.89 -35.22
C MET A 359 -77.56 -170.64 -35.94
N VAL A 360 -76.76 -170.11 -36.89
CA VAL A 360 -77.09 -169.07 -37.91
C VAL A 360 -77.32 -167.61 -37.45
N VAL A 361 -76.31 -167.00 -36.82
CA VAL A 361 -75.91 -165.57 -36.94
C VAL A 361 -74.37 -165.56 -36.73
N THR A 362 -73.47 -164.85 -37.43
CA THR A 362 -73.52 -163.69 -38.36
C THR A 362 -72.56 -163.91 -39.54
N GLN A 363 -72.53 -162.98 -40.52
CA GLN A 363 -71.50 -162.92 -41.57
C GLN A 363 -70.13 -162.43 -41.05
N THR A 364 -69.05 -162.90 -41.69
CA THR A 364 -67.63 -162.62 -41.39
C THR A 364 -67.18 -161.26 -42.00
N ALA A 365 -66.32 -160.40 -41.44
CA ALA A 365 -65.10 -160.56 -40.59
C ALA A 365 -63.87 -161.12 -41.34
N LEU A 366 -62.61 -160.71 -41.08
CA LEU A 366 -62.05 -159.61 -40.25
C LEU A 366 -61.69 -158.40 -41.18
N SER A 367 -60.71 -157.50 -41.04
CA SER A 367 -59.58 -157.15 -40.13
C SER A 367 -59.18 -155.67 -40.48
N GLU A 368 -58.39 -154.80 -39.81
CA GLU A 368 -57.30 -154.81 -38.80
C GLU A 368 -55.96 -155.46 -39.25
N GLU A 369 -54.76 -154.88 -39.06
CA GLU A 369 -54.31 -153.84 -38.12
C GLU A 369 -53.06 -153.06 -38.62
N GLU A 370 -53.09 -151.72 -38.65
CA GLU A 370 -51.88 -150.85 -38.56
C GLU A 370 -52.29 -149.39 -38.22
N ARG A 371 -52.61 -149.17 -36.94
CA ARG A 371 -52.80 -147.84 -36.33
C ARG A 371 -51.42 -147.21 -36.06
N ALA A 372 -51.24 -145.91 -36.35
CA ALA A 372 -50.49 -144.96 -35.50
C ALA A 372 -50.33 -143.55 -36.11
N ASP A 373 -49.44 -143.39 -37.10
CA ASP A 373 -48.47 -142.28 -37.08
C ASP A 373 -48.87 -140.93 -37.72
N GLN A 374 -50.11 -140.72 -38.19
CA GLN A 374 -50.46 -139.48 -38.93
C GLN A 374 -51.58 -138.62 -38.32
N MET A 375 -52.35 -139.11 -37.35
CA MET A 375 -53.43 -138.30 -36.72
C MET A 375 -52.91 -137.41 -35.58
N GLU A 376 -51.75 -137.70 -34.98
CA GLU A 376 -51.30 -137.06 -33.74
C GLU A 376 -50.51 -135.74 -33.94
N GLN A 377 -50.06 -135.44 -35.17
CA GLN A 377 -49.27 -134.22 -35.44
C GLN A 377 -50.15 -132.97 -35.63
N LEU A 378 -51.33 -133.08 -36.23
CA LEU A 378 -52.15 -131.91 -36.62
C LEU A 378 -53.06 -131.34 -35.52
N LEU A 379 -53.07 -131.91 -34.31
CA LEU A 379 -53.85 -131.39 -33.17
C LEU A 379 -52.99 -130.76 -32.06
N LYS A 380 -51.66 -130.91 -32.10
CA LYS A 380 -50.75 -130.39 -31.07
C LYS A 380 -50.31 -128.93 -31.26
N GLU A 381 -50.62 -128.33 -32.41
CA GLU A 381 -50.16 -126.96 -32.75
C GLU A 381 -51.25 -125.89 -32.52
N GLU A 382 -52.53 -126.18 -32.78
CA GLU A 382 -53.64 -125.21 -32.65
C GLU A 382 -54.09 -124.96 -31.19
N GLU A 383 -53.95 -125.93 -30.28
CA GLU A 383 -54.41 -125.77 -28.90
C GLU A 383 -53.52 -124.87 -28.02
N ASN A 384 -52.33 -124.52 -28.49
CA ASN A 384 -51.38 -123.67 -27.76
C ASN A 384 -51.56 -122.17 -28.04
N THR A 385 -52.23 -121.78 -29.13
CA THR A 385 -52.45 -120.37 -29.50
C THR A 385 -53.64 -119.74 -28.77
N ILE A 386 -54.62 -120.54 -28.33
CA ILE A 386 -55.85 -120.07 -27.68
C ILE A 386 -55.64 -119.73 -26.19
N LYS A 387 -54.66 -120.36 -25.53
CA LYS A 387 -54.46 -120.25 -24.08
C LYS A 387 -53.82 -118.92 -23.64
N ASP A 388 -53.02 -118.26 -24.49
CA ASP A 388 -52.28 -117.05 -24.12
C ASP A 388 -53.08 -115.74 -24.27
N LEU A 389 -54.07 -115.68 -25.16
CA LEU A 389 -54.84 -114.43 -25.42
C LEU A 389 -55.95 -114.17 -24.40
N ASP A 390 -56.50 -115.22 -23.77
CA ASP A 390 -57.63 -115.09 -22.85
C ASP A 390 -57.21 -114.66 -21.43
N VAL A 391 -55.94 -114.89 -21.08
CA VAL A 391 -55.36 -114.59 -19.75
C VAL A 391 -55.18 -113.08 -19.51
N GLN A 392 -54.94 -112.28 -20.54
CA GLN A 392 -54.56 -110.87 -20.37
C GLN A 392 -55.74 -109.88 -20.31
N LEU A 393 -56.93 -110.26 -20.80
CA LEU A 393 -58.09 -109.35 -20.86
C LEU A 393 -59.09 -109.48 -19.70
N ARG A 394 -59.23 -110.66 -19.07
CA ARG A 394 -60.32 -110.88 -18.09
C ARG A 394 -60.05 -110.37 -16.67
N ASP A 395 -58.81 -110.31 -16.19
CA ASP A 395 -58.52 -109.89 -14.79
C ASP A 395 -58.10 -108.42 -14.64
N CYS A 396 -57.66 -107.74 -15.71
CA CYS A 396 -57.54 -106.27 -15.71
C CYS A 396 -58.86 -105.58 -15.34
N SER A 397 -60.00 -106.20 -15.67
CA SER A 397 -61.34 -105.72 -15.26
C SER A 397 -61.72 -106.11 -13.82
N LYS A 398 -61.15 -107.18 -13.26
CA LYS A 398 -61.42 -107.59 -11.86
C LYS A 398 -60.58 -106.81 -10.86
N GLU A 399 -59.35 -106.44 -11.22
CA GLU A 399 -58.47 -105.65 -10.36
C GLU A 399 -59.05 -104.25 -10.11
N LEU A 400 -59.72 -103.64 -11.10
CA LEU A 400 -60.36 -102.33 -10.94
C LEU A 400 -61.49 -102.35 -9.90
N VAL A 401 -62.30 -103.42 -9.83
CA VAL A 401 -63.32 -103.61 -8.80
C VAL A 401 -62.70 -103.88 -7.43
N ARG A 402 -61.70 -104.79 -7.35
CA ARG A 402 -60.98 -105.10 -6.11
C ARG A 402 -60.31 -103.87 -5.48
N ARG A 403 -59.74 -102.98 -6.29
CA ARG A 403 -59.13 -101.71 -5.83
C ARG A 403 -60.16 -100.76 -5.22
N GLN A 404 -61.37 -100.69 -5.78
CA GLN A 404 -62.46 -99.85 -5.30
C GLN A 404 -62.95 -100.31 -3.91
N GLU A 405 -63.12 -101.62 -3.71
CA GLU A 405 -63.57 -102.22 -2.45
C GLU A 405 -62.48 -102.16 -1.36
N CYS A 406 -61.22 -102.45 -1.71
CA CYS A 406 -60.09 -102.30 -0.79
C CYS A 406 -59.96 -100.87 -0.23
N LEU A 407 -60.32 -99.83 -1.00
CA LEU A 407 -60.26 -98.44 -0.55
C LEU A 407 -61.32 -98.11 0.52
N GLN A 408 -62.47 -98.80 0.54
CA GLN A 408 -63.41 -98.73 1.67
C GLN A 408 -62.93 -99.57 2.87
N VAL A 409 -62.46 -100.80 2.64
CA VAL A 409 -61.97 -101.69 3.71
C VAL A 409 -60.75 -101.12 4.45
N LEU A 410 -59.90 -100.33 3.78
CA LEU A 410 -58.80 -99.61 4.43
C LEU A 410 -59.28 -98.37 5.23
N LYS A 411 -60.43 -97.78 4.89
CA LYS A 411 -61.02 -96.67 5.66
C LYS A 411 -61.73 -97.13 6.94
N THR A 412 -62.29 -98.33 6.99
CA THR A 412 -62.77 -98.94 8.24
C THR A 412 -61.60 -99.39 9.11
N LYS A 413 -60.68 -100.21 8.58
CA LYS A 413 -59.48 -100.67 9.30
C LYS A 413 -58.65 -99.54 9.90
N LYS A 414 -58.58 -98.36 9.27
CA LYS A 414 -57.92 -97.17 9.86
C LYS A 414 -58.53 -96.73 11.20
N LYS A 415 -59.85 -96.87 11.40
CA LYS A 415 -60.50 -96.58 12.69
C LYS A 415 -60.19 -97.67 13.71
N ASP A 416 -60.21 -98.93 13.29
CA ASP A 416 -59.94 -100.08 14.16
C ASP A 416 -58.51 -100.06 14.70
N TYR A 417 -57.51 -99.74 13.86
CA TYR A 417 -56.12 -99.58 14.30
C TYR A 417 -55.92 -98.41 15.27
N ILE A 418 -56.69 -97.33 15.17
CA ILE A 418 -56.62 -96.22 16.15
C ILE A 418 -57.11 -96.68 17.53
N ALA A 419 -58.19 -97.45 17.58
CA ALA A 419 -58.64 -98.08 18.83
C ALA A 419 -57.60 -99.08 19.35
N GLN A 420 -57.04 -99.94 18.50
CA GLN A 420 -56.08 -100.97 18.89
C GLN A 420 -54.75 -100.39 19.41
N ILE A 421 -54.25 -99.31 18.80
CA ILE A 421 -53.06 -98.58 19.28
C ILE A 421 -53.28 -97.96 20.67
N SER A 422 -54.51 -97.57 21.02
CA SER A 422 -54.83 -97.07 22.36
C SER A 422 -54.72 -98.17 23.44
N GLY A 423 -55.19 -99.39 23.14
CA GLY A 423 -55.05 -100.55 24.04
C GLY A 423 -53.61 -101.02 24.19
N SER A 424 -52.86 -101.13 23.08
CA SER A 424 -51.47 -101.61 23.09
C SER A 424 -50.52 -100.77 23.97
N LYS A 425 -50.79 -99.47 24.16
CA LYS A 425 -50.01 -98.62 25.08
C LYS A 425 -50.11 -99.05 26.55
N PHE A 426 -51.25 -99.62 26.98
CA PHE A 426 -51.45 -100.11 28.34
C PHE A 426 -50.71 -101.44 28.58
N SER A 427 -50.70 -102.32 27.58
CA SER A 427 -49.93 -103.57 27.62
C SER A 427 -48.42 -103.33 27.73
N ILE A 428 -47.89 -102.33 27.00
CA ILE A 428 -46.46 -101.97 27.03
C ILE A 428 -45.99 -101.46 28.40
N THR A 429 -46.86 -100.76 29.14
CA THR A 429 -46.54 -100.32 30.51
C THR A 429 -46.57 -101.48 31.51
N SER A 430 -47.43 -102.48 31.31
CA SER A 430 -47.42 -103.72 32.11
C SER A 430 -46.15 -104.54 31.90
N LEU A 431 -45.75 -104.80 30.64
CA LEU A 431 -44.57 -105.62 30.30
C LEU A 431 -43.25 -105.03 30.84
N LYS A 432 -43.11 -103.69 30.87
CA LYS A 432 -41.94 -103.02 31.48
C LYS A 432 -41.82 -103.20 33.01
N SER A 433 -42.86 -103.71 33.69
CA SER A 433 -42.76 -104.11 35.10
C SER A 433 -42.22 -105.54 35.27
N GLN A 434 -42.48 -106.42 34.29
CA GLN A 434 -42.04 -107.82 34.30
C GLN A 434 -40.57 -107.97 33.88
N LEU A 435 -40.11 -107.16 32.93
CA LEU A 435 -38.70 -107.13 32.47
C LEU A 435 -37.71 -107.00 33.65
N ARG A 436 -38.00 -106.09 34.59
CA ARG A 436 -37.17 -105.82 35.79
C ARG A 436 -37.19 -106.91 36.87
N LYS A 437 -37.93 -108.01 36.67
CA LYS A 437 -37.75 -109.26 37.42
C LYS A 437 -36.75 -110.17 36.69
N VAL A 438 -36.96 -110.42 35.40
CA VAL A 438 -36.11 -111.31 34.57
C VAL A 438 -34.64 -110.86 34.57
N GLU A 439 -34.38 -109.55 34.56
CA GLU A 439 -33.04 -108.96 34.68
C GLU A 439 -32.27 -109.38 35.97
N LYS A 440 -32.97 -109.81 37.04
CA LYS A 440 -32.33 -110.33 38.27
C LYS A 440 -32.09 -111.84 38.27
N ASP A 441 -32.80 -112.57 37.41
CA ASP A 441 -32.66 -114.03 37.29
C ASP A 441 -31.57 -114.39 36.26
N LEU A 442 -31.41 -113.57 35.22
CA LEU A 442 -30.33 -113.68 34.21
C LEU A 442 -28.92 -113.75 34.84
N VAL A 443 -28.67 -112.92 35.86
CA VAL A 443 -27.39 -112.88 36.59
C VAL A 443 -27.11 -114.19 37.36
N ARG A 444 -28.14 -114.95 37.72
CA ARG A 444 -27.98 -116.27 38.36
C ARG A 444 -27.73 -117.35 37.32
N GLN A 445 -28.43 -117.31 36.20
CA GLN A 445 -28.29 -118.29 35.11
C GLN A 445 -26.90 -118.24 34.46
N GLN A 446 -26.27 -117.07 34.38
CA GLN A 446 -24.91 -116.93 33.82
C GLN A 446 -23.83 -117.75 34.56
N ILE A 447 -24.04 -118.09 35.83
CA ILE A 447 -23.12 -118.95 36.59
C ILE A 447 -23.34 -120.42 36.22
N THR A 448 -24.60 -120.86 36.14
CA THR A 448 -24.98 -122.24 35.79
C THR A 448 -24.62 -122.62 34.35
N ILE A 449 -24.64 -121.67 33.41
CA ILE A 449 -24.23 -121.90 32.01
C ILE A 449 -22.78 -122.38 31.94
N ASN A 450 -21.85 -121.70 32.62
CA ASN A 450 -20.43 -122.05 32.60
C ASN A 450 -20.13 -123.45 33.18
N GLU A 451 -20.99 -123.95 34.09
CA GLU A 451 -20.90 -125.32 34.62
C GLU A 451 -21.46 -126.38 33.64
N GLN A 452 -22.43 -126.00 32.81
CA GLN A 452 -23.04 -126.88 31.80
C GLN A 452 -22.21 -126.97 30.51
N ASP A 453 -21.57 -125.89 30.07
CA ASP A 453 -20.66 -125.89 28.91
C ASP A 453 -19.52 -126.93 29.05
N SER A 454 -19.03 -127.10 30.29
CA SER A 454 -18.03 -128.12 30.64
C SER A 454 -18.52 -129.57 30.43
N GLN A 455 -19.84 -129.80 30.44
CA GLN A 455 -20.43 -131.11 30.17
C GLN A 455 -20.70 -131.32 28.67
N ILE A 456 -21.12 -130.26 27.95
CA ILE A 456 -21.40 -130.29 26.50
C ILE A 456 -20.18 -130.76 25.70
N PHE A 457 -18.99 -130.23 26.01
CA PHE A 457 -17.72 -130.63 25.36
C PHE A 457 -17.41 -132.15 25.47
N SER A 458 -17.98 -132.84 26.45
CA SER A 458 -17.83 -134.30 26.62
C SER A 458 -18.81 -135.13 25.77
N LEU A 459 -19.89 -134.51 25.27
CA LEU A 459 -20.94 -135.13 24.47
C LEU A 459 -20.71 -134.93 22.96
N ASP A 460 -20.25 -133.76 22.53
CA ASP A 460 -19.88 -133.51 21.12
C ASP A 460 -18.83 -134.51 20.62
N ARG A 461 -17.87 -134.86 21.48
CA ARG A 461 -16.81 -135.84 21.19
C ARG A 461 -17.31 -137.28 21.06
N LYS A 462 -18.59 -137.55 21.36
CA LYS A 462 -19.30 -138.81 21.10
C LYS A 462 -20.19 -138.72 19.85
N LEU A 463 -20.85 -137.59 19.61
CA LEU A 463 -21.67 -137.36 18.40
C LEU A 463 -20.85 -137.45 17.11
N ALA A 464 -19.60 -136.98 17.12
CA ALA A 464 -18.67 -137.02 15.99
C ALA A 464 -18.23 -138.44 15.52
N ARG A 465 -18.86 -139.52 16.01
CA ARG A 465 -18.64 -140.91 15.56
C ARG A 465 -19.89 -141.62 15.05
N LEU A 466 -21.06 -140.97 15.03
CA LEU A 466 -22.35 -141.61 14.73
C LEU A 466 -23.24 -140.78 13.78
N LYS A 467 -22.66 -140.04 12.83
CA LYS A 467 -23.41 -139.45 11.71
C LYS A 467 -22.63 -139.47 10.38
N ASP A 468 -22.24 -140.67 9.96
CA ASP A 468 -21.92 -140.97 8.56
C ASP A 468 -22.71 -142.21 8.10
N ILE A 469 -23.90 -141.91 7.58
CA ILE A 469 -24.93 -142.67 6.85
C ILE A 469 -26.07 -141.65 6.76
N GLY A 470 -26.69 -141.45 5.61
CA GLY A 470 -27.58 -140.30 5.41
C GLY A 470 -28.75 -140.53 4.47
N ASP A 471 -29.71 -139.62 4.58
CA ASP A 471 -30.88 -139.49 3.72
C ASP A 471 -30.67 -138.30 2.75
N THR A 472 -31.09 -138.46 1.50
CA THR A 472 -30.80 -137.48 0.43
C THR A 472 -31.69 -136.23 0.47
N ASP A 473 -32.83 -136.31 1.13
CA ASP A 473 -33.87 -135.27 1.06
C ASP A 473 -33.61 -134.15 2.09
N GLU A 474 -32.98 -134.45 3.24
CA GLU A 474 -32.47 -133.44 4.18
C GLU A 474 -31.38 -132.57 3.53
N LYS A 475 -30.59 -133.12 2.60
CA LYS A 475 -29.59 -132.33 1.85
C LYS A 475 -30.24 -131.34 0.89
N GLN A 476 -31.22 -131.77 0.10
CA GLN A 476 -31.87 -130.86 -0.85
C GLN A 476 -32.62 -129.73 -0.15
N THR A 477 -33.28 -129.99 0.99
CA THR A 477 -33.95 -128.94 1.76
C THR A 477 -32.94 -127.97 2.41
N LEU A 478 -31.84 -128.47 2.97
CA LEU A 478 -30.77 -127.61 3.51
C LEU A 478 -30.02 -126.84 2.41
N ASP A 479 -29.77 -127.41 1.23
CA ASP A 479 -29.14 -126.70 0.11
C ASP A 479 -30.06 -125.59 -0.45
N ILE A 480 -31.39 -125.82 -0.46
CA ILE A 480 -32.38 -124.77 -0.78
C ILE A 480 -32.39 -123.68 0.30
N GLU A 481 -32.43 -124.04 1.59
CA GLU A 481 -32.42 -123.06 2.69
C GLU A 481 -31.10 -122.27 2.73
N ILE A 482 -29.97 -122.90 2.42
CA ILE A 482 -28.67 -122.23 2.23
C ILE A 482 -28.71 -121.30 1.01
N ALA A 483 -29.33 -121.69 -0.11
CA ALA A 483 -29.47 -120.81 -1.27
C ALA A 483 -30.37 -119.59 -0.97
N GLU A 484 -31.45 -119.77 -0.21
CA GLU A 484 -32.31 -118.67 0.26
C GLU A 484 -31.61 -117.77 1.28
N LEU A 485 -30.83 -118.33 2.20
CA LEU A 485 -29.99 -117.57 3.13
C LEU A 485 -28.85 -116.82 2.42
N GLN A 486 -28.23 -117.40 1.38
CA GLN A 486 -27.24 -116.70 0.55
C GLN A 486 -27.88 -115.58 -0.29
N LYS A 487 -29.05 -115.83 -0.88
CA LYS A 487 -29.82 -114.82 -1.62
C LYS A 487 -30.23 -113.66 -0.72
N THR A 488 -30.83 -113.96 0.43
CA THR A 488 -31.21 -112.92 1.41
C THR A 488 -29.99 -112.21 1.99
N LEU A 489 -28.84 -112.88 2.16
CA LEU A 489 -27.59 -112.23 2.54
C LEU A 489 -27.10 -111.25 1.46
N GLU A 490 -27.16 -111.59 0.17
CA GLU A 490 -26.78 -110.68 -0.90
C GLU A 490 -27.79 -109.55 -1.12
N ASP A 491 -29.10 -109.81 -0.96
CA ASP A 491 -30.14 -108.77 -0.90
C ASP A 491 -29.89 -107.79 0.27
N LYS A 492 -29.50 -108.29 1.45
CA LYS A 492 -29.11 -107.45 2.60
C LYS A 492 -27.80 -106.70 2.36
N LYS A 493 -26.79 -107.30 1.74
CA LYS A 493 -25.57 -106.60 1.31
C LYS A 493 -25.88 -105.53 0.27
N ASN A 494 -26.77 -105.78 -0.69
CA ASN A 494 -27.17 -104.80 -1.69
C ASN A 494 -27.98 -103.65 -1.07
N ALA A 495 -28.89 -103.93 -0.15
CA ALA A 495 -29.56 -102.91 0.66
C ALA A 495 -28.54 -102.09 1.49
N ALA A 496 -27.52 -102.73 2.08
CA ALA A 496 -26.46 -102.04 2.82
C ALA A 496 -25.56 -101.18 1.91
N LYS A 497 -25.21 -101.66 0.69
CA LYS A 497 -24.50 -100.87 -0.33
C LYS A 497 -25.32 -99.63 -0.72
N MET A 498 -26.61 -99.80 -1.00
CA MET A 498 -27.52 -98.69 -1.32
C MET A 498 -27.62 -97.68 -0.17
N LEU A 499 -27.82 -98.14 1.08
CA LEU A 499 -27.84 -97.26 2.24
C LEU A 499 -26.51 -96.51 2.41
N THR A 500 -25.38 -97.19 2.25
CA THR A 500 -24.03 -96.58 2.31
C THR A 500 -23.85 -95.51 1.23
N ASN A 501 -24.36 -95.73 0.02
CA ASN A 501 -24.34 -94.73 -1.04
C ASN A 501 -25.23 -93.52 -0.69
N THR A 502 -26.47 -93.73 -0.24
CA THR A 502 -27.35 -92.62 0.18
C THR A 502 -26.81 -91.84 1.38
N ILE A 503 -26.04 -92.48 2.27
CA ILE A 503 -25.34 -91.80 3.36
C ILE A 503 -24.22 -90.91 2.80
N LYS A 504 -23.41 -91.41 1.85
CA LYS A 504 -22.38 -90.58 1.19
C LYS A 504 -22.97 -89.41 0.41
N GLU A 505 -24.05 -89.64 -0.33
CA GLU A 505 -24.79 -88.58 -1.03
C GLU A 505 -25.25 -87.51 -0.04
N CYS A 506 -25.80 -87.90 1.13
CA CYS A 506 -26.15 -86.96 2.20
C CYS A 506 -24.92 -86.29 2.84
N GLU A 507 -23.77 -86.97 2.98
CA GLU A 507 -22.53 -86.40 3.52
C GLU A 507 -21.92 -85.36 2.57
N ASP A 508 -21.92 -85.64 1.27
CA ASP A 508 -21.48 -84.71 0.21
C ASP A 508 -22.43 -83.50 0.10
N ASP A 509 -23.75 -83.69 0.18
CA ASP A 509 -24.75 -82.61 0.26
C ASP A 509 -24.55 -81.75 1.52
N ILE A 510 -24.33 -82.38 2.68
CA ILE A 510 -24.02 -81.67 3.94
C ILE A 510 -22.71 -80.88 3.80
N HIS A 511 -21.69 -81.43 3.13
CA HIS A 511 -20.42 -80.74 2.91
C HIS A 511 -20.57 -79.57 1.92
N TYR A 512 -21.35 -79.73 0.85
CA TYR A 512 -21.71 -78.65 -0.07
C TYR A 512 -22.48 -77.53 0.65
N LEU A 513 -23.52 -77.85 1.39
CA LEU A 513 -24.31 -76.88 2.16
C LEU A 513 -23.48 -76.16 3.22
N ARG A 514 -22.58 -76.85 3.94
CA ARG A 514 -21.62 -76.22 4.86
C ARG A 514 -20.71 -75.22 4.15
N LYS A 515 -20.20 -75.57 2.95
CA LYS A 515 -19.35 -74.69 2.14
C LYS A 515 -20.12 -73.46 1.64
N GLU A 516 -21.39 -73.62 1.26
CA GLU A 516 -22.23 -72.50 0.84
C GLU A 516 -22.62 -71.58 2.00
N ILE A 517 -22.92 -72.16 3.18
CA ILE A 517 -23.11 -71.41 4.42
C ILE A 517 -21.86 -70.57 4.73
N GLN A 518 -20.66 -71.16 4.70
CA GLN A 518 -19.40 -70.44 4.93
C GLN A 518 -19.17 -69.27 3.95
N LYS A 519 -19.50 -69.44 2.65
CA LYS A 519 -19.48 -68.31 1.70
C LYS A 519 -20.48 -67.22 2.10
N SER A 520 -21.71 -67.60 2.45
CA SER A 520 -22.76 -66.65 2.84
C SER A 520 -22.41 -65.89 4.13
N GLU A 521 -21.73 -66.54 5.08
CA GLU A 521 -21.23 -65.92 6.31
C GLU A 521 -20.07 -64.96 6.04
N ALA A 522 -19.17 -65.30 5.11
CA ALA A 522 -18.12 -64.39 4.66
C ALA A 522 -18.72 -63.15 3.98
N GLN A 523 -19.62 -63.34 3.00
CA GLN A 523 -20.34 -62.24 2.34
C GLN A 523 -21.14 -61.38 3.33
N LYS A 524 -21.74 -61.99 4.36
CA LYS A 524 -22.46 -61.27 5.42
C LYS A 524 -21.52 -60.41 6.28
N LYS A 525 -20.28 -60.87 6.55
CA LYS A 525 -19.24 -60.07 7.22
C LYS A 525 -18.79 -58.92 6.31
N ASP A 526 -18.43 -59.21 5.06
CA ASP A 526 -18.05 -58.20 4.07
C ASP A 526 -19.12 -57.12 3.87
N LEU A 527 -20.40 -57.45 4.05
CA LEU A 527 -21.52 -56.50 4.01
C LEU A 527 -21.72 -55.76 5.34
N ALA A 528 -21.51 -56.40 6.48
CA ALA A 528 -21.53 -55.75 7.80
C ALA A 528 -20.42 -54.69 7.90
N ASP A 529 -19.19 -55.04 7.54
CA ASP A 529 -18.03 -54.15 7.55
C ASP A 529 -18.26 -52.93 6.62
N LYS A 530 -18.91 -53.13 5.46
CA LYS A 530 -19.32 -52.04 4.56
C LYS A 530 -20.42 -51.17 5.16
N VAL A 531 -21.37 -51.75 5.89
CA VAL A 531 -22.42 -50.99 6.59
C VAL A 531 -21.82 -50.16 7.73
N GLU A 532 -20.90 -50.71 8.52
CA GLU A 532 -20.19 -49.95 9.56
C GLU A 532 -19.34 -48.81 8.95
N LEU A 533 -18.62 -49.07 7.85
CA LEU A 533 -17.89 -48.03 7.11
C LEU A 533 -18.82 -46.90 6.62
N LEU A 534 -19.98 -47.25 6.06
CA LEU A 534 -20.99 -46.28 5.60
C LEU A 534 -21.59 -45.48 6.77
N ILE A 535 -21.84 -46.11 7.92
CA ILE A 535 -22.28 -45.44 9.14
C ILE A 535 -21.20 -44.48 9.64
N HIS A 536 -19.91 -44.85 9.63
CA HIS A 536 -18.81 -43.96 9.99
C HIS A 536 -18.69 -42.76 9.03
N LEU A 537 -18.83 -42.98 7.73
CA LEU A 537 -18.83 -41.92 6.71
C LEU A 537 -20.04 -40.97 6.88
N GLN A 538 -21.24 -41.51 7.10
CA GLN A 538 -22.44 -40.71 7.37
C GLN A 538 -22.26 -39.84 8.63
N ASN A 539 -21.77 -40.42 9.72
CA ASN A 539 -21.49 -39.69 10.96
C ASN A 539 -20.40 -38.62 10.79
N SER A 540 -19.42 -38.81 9.90
CA SER A 540 -18.41 -37.80 9.58
C SER A 540 -19.02 -36.65 8.77
N ASN A 541 -19.77 -36.99 7.71
CA ASN A 541 -20.44 -36.03 6.84
C ASN A 541 -21.47 -35.18 7.60
N GLU A 542 -22.21 -35.76 8.55
CA GLU A 542 -23.16 -35.03 9.39
C GLU A 542 -22.45 -34.06 10.34
N LYS A 543 -21.34 -34.47 10.97
CA LYS A 543 -20.50 -33.57 11.78
C LYS A 543 -19.95 -32.42 10.94
N GLU A 544 -19.53 -32.66 9.70
CA GLU A 544 -19.07 -31.61 8.79
C GLU A 544 -20.19 -30.67 8.35
N LEU A 545 -21.36 -31.21 8.03
CA LEU A 545 -22.54 -30.44 7.70
C LEU A 545 -22.96 -29.53 8.87
N MET A 546 -22.85 -29.99 10.12
CA MET A 546 -23.07 -29.14 11.30
C MET A 546 -21.96 -28.09 11.48
N ARG A 547 -20.68 -28.42 11.30
CA ARG A 547 -19.58 -27.43 11.30
C ARG A 547 -19.80 -26.33 10.24
N LEU A 548 -20.24 -26.70 9.04
CA LEU A 548 -20.55 -25.77 7.95
C LEU A 548 -21.80 -24.92 8.23
N ARG A 549 -22.83 -25.49 8.88
CA ARG A 549 -24.01 -24.73 9.33
C ARG A 549 -23.64 -23.66 10.37
N LEU A 550 -22.81 -24.00 11.35
CA LEU A 550 -22.33 -23.06 12.37
C LEU A 550 -21.47 -21.95 11.72
N SER A 551 -20.44 -22.31 10.94
CA SER A 551 -19.60 -21.31 10.25
C SER A 551 -20.40 -20.39 9.31
N ARG A 552 -21.51 -20.88 8.71
CA ARG A 552 -22.45 -20.03 7.97
C ARG A 552 -23.22 -19.07 8.89
N GLN A 553 -23.67 -19.51 10.06
CA GLN A 553 -24.34 -18.64 11.04
C GLN A 553 -23.39 -17.56 11.55
N ASP A 554 -22.16 -17.92 11.91
CA ASP A 554 -21.12 -16.98 12.35
C ASP A 554 -20.88 -15.89 11.29
N LYS A 555 -20.65 -16.30 10.03
CA LYS A 555 -20.46 -15.39 8.89
C LYS A 555 -21.67 -14.51 8.59
N MET A 556 -22.89 -14.96 8.89
CA MET A 556 -24.07 -14.08 8.81
C MET A 556 -24.05 -13.02 9.92
N VAL A 557 -23.67 -13.38 11.15
CA VAL A 557 -23.54 -12.44 12.27
C VAL A 557 -22.43 -11.41 12.00
N GLU A 558 -21.26 -11.86 11.53
CA GLU A 558 -20.16 -10.98 11.07
C GLU A 558 -20.65 -10.00 10.00
N HIS A 559 -21.31 -10.49 8.94
CA HIS A 559 -21.88 -9.64 7.89
C HIS A 559 -22.92 -8.64 8.43
N TYR A 560 -23.77 -9.03 9.38
CA TYR A 560 -24.72 -8.10 10.01
C TYR A 560 -24.02 -7.05 10.89
N ALA A 561 -22.97 -7.42 11.63
CA ALA A 561 -22.16 -6.49 12.41
C ALA A 561 -21.45 -5.48 11.49
N CYS A 562 -20.79 -5.94 10.42
CA CYS A 562 -20.20 -5.06 9.40
C CYS A 562 -21.26 -4.15 8.74
N LYS A 563 -22.47 -4.66 8.47
CA LYS A 563 -23.58 -3.87 7.90
C LYS A 563 -24.11 -2.80 8.86
N ILE A 564 -24.07 -3.03 10.17
CA ILE A 564 -24.38 -2.03 11.20
C ILE A 564 -23.26 -0.98 11.27
N GLU A 565 -22.01 -1.40 11.24
CA GLU A 565 -20.86 -0.47 11.31
C GLU A 565 -20.75 0.42 10.06
N VAL A 566 -20.99 -0.14 8.86
CA VAL A 566 -21.08 0.64 7.61
C VAL A 566 -22.20 1.68 7.66
N LYS A 567 -23.36 1.38 8.29
CA LYS A 567 -24.40 2.39 8.56
C LYS A 567 -23.89 3.46 9.51
N ARG A 568 -23.34 3.07 10.67
CA ARG A 568 -22.82 3.99 11.69
C ARG A 568 -21.79 4.97 11.12
N LEU A 569 -20.88 4.48 10.28
CA LEU A 569 -19.88 5.28 9.57
C LEU A 569 -20.51 6.18 8.49
N SER A 570 -21.52 5.69 7.77
CA SER A 570 -22.28 6.49 6.79
C SER A 570 -23.04 7.64 7.46
N ASP A 571 -23.74 7.36 8.56
CA ASP A 571 -24.49 8.36 9.32
C ASP A 571 -23.55 9.39 9.96
N LEU A 572 -22.39 8.96 10.47
CA LEU A 572 -21.33 9.85 10.93
C LEU A 572 -20.79 10.74 9.79
N LEU A 573 -20.57 10.18 8.59
CA LEU A 573 -20.13 10.93 7.41
C LEU A 573 -21.18 11.97 6.98
N TYR A 574 -22.47 11.62 6.95
CA TYR A 574 -23.56 12.56 6.66
C TYR A 574 -23.64 13.68 7.69
N ASN A 575 -23.52 13.36 8.98
CA ASN A 575 -23.49 14.36 10.06
C ASN A 575 -22.27 15.31 9.93
N LYS A 576 -21.08 14.78 9.62
CA LYS A 576 -19.89 15.60 9.37
C LYS A 576 -20.05 16.46 8.11
N LYS A 577 -20.61 15.94 7.03
CA LYS A 577 -20.94 16.69 5.79
C LYS A 577 -21.92 17.83 6.06
N GLY A 578 -22.98 17.58 6.83
CA GLY A 578 -23.90 18.63 7.28
C GLY A 578 -23.22 19.71 8.13
N GLY A 579 -22.34 19.29 9.05
CA GLY A 579 -21.49 20.19 9.84
C GLY A 579 -20.63 21.10 8.95
N VAL A 580 -19.87 20.54 8.01
CA VAL A 580 -19.02 21.30 7.07
C VAL A 580 -19.85 22.29 6.24
N LEU A 581 -20.99 21.86 5.67
CA LEU A 581 -21.89 22.75 4.92
C LEU A 581 -22.44 23.90 5.78
N SER A 582 -22.72 23.65 7.07
CA SER A 582 -23.17 24.70 8.00
C SER A 582 -22.06 25.72 8.32
N LEU A 583 -20.82 25.25 8.48
CA LEU A 583 -19.64 26.10 8.71
C LEU A 583 -19.29 26.92 7.47
N GLU A 584 -19.38 26.32 6.28
CA GLU A 584 -19.14 27.02 5.01
C GLU A 584 -20.22 28.08 4.74
N LYS A 585 -21.50 27.78 5.01
CA LYS A 585 -22.57 28.79 4.98
C LYS A 585 -22.29 29.95 5.95
N ARG A 586 -21.85 29.66 7.17
CA ARG A 586 -21.48 30.69 8.17
C ARG A 586 -20.24 31.50 7.74
N LYS A 587 -19.23 30.86 7.15
CA LYS A 587 -18.04 31.51 6.58
C LYS A 587 -18.43 32.49 5.48
N LEU A 588 -19.29 32.09 4.53
CA LEU A 588 -19.76 32.95 3.45
C LEU A 588 -20.61 34.12 3.97
N GLN A 589 -21.45 33.89 4.99
CA GLN A 589 -22.19 34.97 5.65
C GLN A 589 -21.26 35.99 6.34
N LEU A 590 -20.26 35.53 7.09
CA LEU A 590 -19.26 36.40 7.72
C LEU A 590 -18.40 37.14 6.68
N GLN A 591 -18.01 36.47 5.61
CA GLN A 591 -17.25 37.08 4.51
C GLN A 591 -18.07 38.19 3.82
N LYS A 592 -19.38 38.01 3.64
CA LYS A 592 -20.27 39.08 3.16
C LYS A 592 -20.30 40.24 4.15
N ILE A 593 -20.59 40.01 5.43
CA ILE A 593 -20.65 41.08 6.45
C ILE A 593 -19.34 41.87 6.52
N ILE A 594 -18.19 41.20 6.39
CA ILE A 594 -16.87 41.84 6.34
C ILE A 594 -16.69 42.68 5.06
N GLN A 595 -17.24 42.25 3.92
CA GLN A 595 -17.19 43.02 2.68
C GLN A 595 -18.12 44.24 2.73
N ASP A 596 -19.39 44.05 3.15
CA ASP A 596 -20.36 45.12 3.35
C ASP A 596 -19.77 46.21 4.28
N ARG A 597 -19.17 45.81 5.41
CA ARG A 597 -18.52 46.74 6.36
C ARG A 597 -17.24 47.40 5.82
N LYS A 598 -16.49 46.76 4.94
CA LYS A 598 -15.35 47.40 4.23
C LYS A 598 -15.84 48.49 3.28
N GLU A 599 -16.95 48.26 2.60
CA GLU A 599 -17.53 49.23 1.66
C GLU A 599 -18.12 50.43 2.40
N GLU A 600 -18.80 50.23 3.54
CA GLU A 600 -19.16 51.31 4.47
C GLU A 600 -17.94 52.15 4.89
N VAL A 601 -16.88 51.50 5.39
CA VAL A 601 -15.65 52.19 5.84
C VAL A 601 -14.96 52.93 4.69
N LYS A 602 -15.02 52.40 3.46
CA LYS A 602 -14.55 53.10 2.26
C LYS A 602 -15.36 54.37 2.01
N VAL A 603 -16.69 54.31 2.05
CA VAL A 603 -17.57 55.48 1.88
C VAL A 603 -17.31 56.54 2.96
N TYR A 604 -17.18 56.15 4.24
CA TYR A 604 -16.82 57.09 5.31
C TYR A 604 -15.45 57.73 5.09
N LYS A 605 -14.45 56.96 4.65
CA LYS A 605 -13.11 57.48 4.32
C LYS A 605 -13.14 58.46 3.14
N GLU A 606 -13.95 58.18 2.12
CA GLU A 606 -14.12 59.07 0.96
C GLU A 606 -14.86 60.36 1.34
N MET A 607 -15.91 60.28 2.17
CA MET A 607 -16.60 61.44 2.75
C MET A 607 -15.66 62.33 3.56
N ILE A 608 -14.89 61.78 4.50
CA ILE A 608 -13.90 62.53 5.30
C ILE A 608 -12.82 63.14 4.39
N SER A 609 -12.39 62.41 3.35
CA SER A 609 -11.44 62.93 2.35
C SER A 609 -12.01 64.08 1.51
N GLN A 610 -13.34 64.14 1.31
CA GLN A 610 -14.01 65.27 0.66
C GLN A 610 -14.13 66.47 1.62
N GLN A 611 -14.53 66.24 2.88
CA GLN A 611 -14.58 67.28 3.93
C GLN A 611 -13.20 67.92 4.15
N PHE A 612 -12.13 67.12 4.23
CA PHE A 612 -10.76 67.63 4.31
C PHE A 612 -10.39 68.48 3.08
N LYS A 613 -10.76 68.04 1.86
CA LYS A 613 -10.55 68.84 0.64
C LYS A 613 -11.35 70.15 0.62
N ILE A 614 -12.50 70.22 1.28
CA ILE A 614 -13.27 71.47 1.45
C ILE A 614 -12.53 72.39 2.42
N SER A 615 -12.23 71.94 3.64
CA SER A 615 -11.46 72.71 4.63
C SER A 615 -10.11 73.19 4.09
N GLU A 616 -9.41 72.39 3.28
CA GLU A 616 -8.18 72.79 2.60
C GLU A 616 -8.37 73.86 1.51
N ARG A 617 -9.55 73.98 0.89
CA ARG A 617 -9.88 75.14 0.03
C ARG A 617 -10.16 76.36 0.89
N ASP A 618 -10.96 76.22 1.94
CA ASP A 618 -11.37 77.33 2.82
C ASP A 618 -10.15 77.95 3.51
N ARG A 619 -9.24 77.12 4.04
CA ARG A 619 -7.93 77.53 4.59
C ARG A 619 -7.02 78.23 3.56
N ARG A 620 -7.20 77.96 2.26
CA ARG A 620 -6.49 78.68 1.18
C ARG A 620 -7.19 80.00 0.85
N GLY A 621 -8.52 80.05 0.82
CA GLY A 621 -9.30 81.28 0.69
C GLY A 621 -8.95 82.30 1.77
N LEU A 622 -9.05 81.89 3.04
CA LEU A 622 -8.69 82.72 4.20
C LEU A 622 -7.23 83.20 4.19
N ARG A 623 -6.30 82.45 3.58
CA ARG A 623 -4.92 82.90 3.37
C ARG A 623 -4.76 83.91 2.24
N VAL A 624 -5.55 83.82 1.18
CA VAL A 624 -5.61 84.87 0.14
C VAL A 624 -6.22 86.14 0.72
N GLU A 625 -7.32 86.04 1.45
CA GLU A 625 -7.94 87.17 2.16
C GLU A 625 -6.96 87.82 3.15
N LEU A 626 -6.25 87.03 3.97
CA LEU A 626 -5.23 87.55 4.88
C LEU A 626 -4.12 88.30 4.13
N ASN A 627 -3.63 87.74 3.02
CA ASN A 627 -2.60 88.39 2.20
C ASN A 627 -3.12 89.69 1.56
N GLU A 628 -4.39 89.75 1.14
CA GLU A 628 -5.01 91.01 0.69
C GLU A 628 -5.12 92.04 1.82
N LYS A 629 -5.49 91.62 3.03
CA LYS A 629 -5.59 92.52 4.20
C LYS A 629 -4.21 93.05 4.58
N LEU A 630 -3.17 92.21 4.54
CA LEU A 630 -1.78 92.62 4.74
C LEU A 630 -1.34 93.61 3.65
N ALA A 631 -1.57 93.31 2.37
CA ALA A 631 -1.26 94.25 1.27
C ALA A 631 -2.01 95.59 1.38
N LYS A 632 -3.26 95.58 1.88
CA LYS A 632 -4.04 96.79 2.18
C LYS A 632 -3.46 97.56 3.38
N ILE A 633 -2.96 96.87 4.41
CA ILE A 633 -2.25 97.46 5.55
C ILE A 633 -0.92 98.07 5.10
N ASP A 634 -0.12 97.38 4.29
CA ASP A 634 1.17 97.88 3.82
C ASP A 634 1.00 99.04 2.82
N ALA A 635 -0.05 99.02 1.98
CA ALA A 635 -0.44 100.18 1.19
C ALA A 635 -0.90 101.39 2.05
N LEU A 636 -1.50 101.14 3.23
CA LEU A 636 -1.81 102.20 4.20
C LEU A 636 -0.57 102.69 4.94
N LYS A 637 0.38 101.81 5.30
CA LYS A 637 1.69 102.21 5.84
C LYS A 637 2.43 103.10 4.86
N ILE A 638 2.59 102.68 3.61
CA ILE A 638 3.26 103.48 2.57
C ILE A 638 2.56 104.84 2.38
N ARG A 639 1.22 104.91 2.45
CA ARG A 639 0.50 106.21 2.45
C ARG A 639 0.76 107.04 3.71
N TYR A 640 0.87 106.41 4.88
CA TYR A 640 1.13 107.09 6.14
C TYR A 640 2.59 107.56 6.23
N GLU A 641 3.53 106.79 5.71
CA GLU A 641 4.95 107.11 5.55
C GLU A 641 5.11 108.26 4.55
N LEU A 642 4.45 108.20 3.40
CA LEU A 642 4.42 109.32 2.42
C LEU A 642 3.74 110.57 3.00
N ALA A 643 2.63 110.43 3.74
CA ALA A 643 2.01 111.57 4.42
C ALA A 643 2.92 112.14 5.52
N THR A 644 3.62 111.29 6.27
CA THR A 644 4.62 111.70 7.27
C THR A 644 5.80 112.39 6.61
N GLN A 645 6.25 111.93 5.42
CA GLN A 645 7.30 112.57 4.64
C GLN A 645 6.85 113.91 4.03
N MET A 646 5.61 114.03 3.56
CA MET A 646 5.04 115.30 3.09
C MET A 646 4.74 116.30 4.22
N ILE A 647 4.54 115.81 5.45
CA ILE A 647 4.48 116.63 6.68
C ILE A 647 5.90 116.96 7.19
N ALA A 648 6.89 116.10 6.91
CA ALA A 648 8.30 116.27 7.26
C ALA A 648 9.13 116.91 6.12
N ALA A 649 8.69 118.11 5.70
CA ALA A 649 9.34 119.05 4.78
C ALA A 649 9.24 118.75 3.26
N PRO A 650 9.27 119.78 2.37
CA PRO A 650 9.73 121.14 2.64
C PRO A 650 8.81 122.31 2.18
N GLU A 651 8.04 122.85 3.13
CA GLU A 651 7.78 124.30 3.30
C GLU A 651 7.71 124.54 4.83
N GLY A 652 8.33 125.56 5.43
CA GLY A 652 9.24 126.56 4.83
C GLY A 652 9.70 127.63 5.83
N GLU A 653 10.44 127.26 6.88
CA GLU A 653 11.18 128.20 7.76
C GLU A 653 12.50 127.56 8.24
N ASP A 654 13.55 128.38 8.42
CA ASP A 654 14.92 127.93 8.15
C ASP A 654 15.66 127.15 9.27
N PRO A 655 16.59 126.24 8.90
CA PRO A 655 17.57 125.65 9.82
C PRO A 655 18.54 126.69 10.41
N GLN A 656 18.54 127.92 9.89
CA GLN A 656 19.20 129.08 10.48
C GLN A 656 18.71 129.35 11.92
N THR A 657 17.42 129.15 12.21
CA THR A 657 16.77 129.60 13.44
C THR A 657 17.15 128.76 14.66
N TYR A 658 17.34 127.45 14.50
CA TYR A 658 17.77 126.57 15.60
C TYR A 658 19.17 126.95 16.10
N TYR A 659 20.12 127.11 15.18
CA TYR A 659 21.49 127.52 15.51
C TYR A 659 21.59 128.99 15.95
N ILE A 660 20.79 129.91 15.40
CA ILE A 660 20.71 131.29 15.91
C ILE A 660 20.17 131.32 17.33
N THR A 661 19.14 130.54 17.66
CA THR A 661 18.53 130.55 19.00
C THR A 661 19.45 129.90 20.03
N GLN A 662 20.09 128.79 19.70
CA GLN A 662 21.09 128.16 20.58
C GLN A 662 22.33 129.06 20.77
N ALA A 663 22.86 129.65 19.69
CA ALA A 663 23.98 130.59 19.79
C ALA A 663 23.60 131.91 20.48
N ALA A 664 22.35 132.36 20.42
CA ALA A 664 21.89 133.52 21.16
C ALA A 664 21.85 133.24 22.67
N LEU A 665 21.33 132.08 23.08
CA LEU A 665 21.31 131.65 24.48
C LEU A 665 22.73 131.46 25.04
N GLU A 666 23.61 130.75 24.32
CA GLU A 666 25.02 130.60 24.71
C GLU A 666 25.76 131.94 24.77
N LYS A 667 25.47 132.87 23.85
CA LYS A 667 26.06 134.23 23.84
C LYS A 667 25.51 135.13 24.94
N GLU A 668 24.26 134.94 25.39
CA GLU A 668 23.70 135.67 26.53
C GLU A 668 24.19 135.09 27.87
N GLU A 669 24.38 133.76 27.97
CA GLU A 669 25.08 133.16 29.11
C GLU A 669 26.55 133.59 29.19
N LEU A 670 27.28 133.55 28.08
CA LEU A 670 28.68 134.02 28.03
C LEU A 670 28.78 135.52 28.29
N LYS A 671 27.78 136.32 27.93
CA LYS A 671 27.68 137.71 28.40
C LYS A 671 27.45 137.81 29.90
N ARG A 672 26.47 137.12 30.50
CA ARG A 672 26.27 137.16 31.97
C ARG A 672 27.47 136.65 32.76
N LYS A 673 28.21 135.68 32.22
CA LYS A 673 29.48 135.18 32.78
C LYS A 673 30.63 136.19 32.57
N GLY A 674 30.66 136.88 31.43
CA GLY A 674 31.58 137.98 31.13
C GLY A 674 31.36 139.22 32.00
N ASP A 675 30.14 139.77 32.03
CA ASP A 675 29.74 140.93 32.85
C ASP A 675 30.05 140.70 34.35
N GLY A 676 29.87 139.45 34.83
CA GLY A 676 30.24 139.05 36.19
C GLY A 676 31.76 139.00 36.45
N LEU A 677 32.55 138.60 35.45
CA LEU A 677 34.02 138.65 35.51
C LEU A 677 34.53 140.08 35.37
N ASP A 678 33.98 140.90 34.47
CA ASP A 678 34.34 142.32 34.29
C ASP A 678 33.93 143.18 35.50
N ALA A 679 32.95 142.75 36.29
CA ALA A 679 32.63 143.33 37.60
C ALA A 679 33.64 142.90 38.69
N ALA A 680 34.13 141.66 38.64
CA ALA A 680 35.18 141.18 39.54
C ALA A 680 36.55 141.82 39.23
N VAL A 681 36.93 141.91 37.95
CA VAL A 681 38.17 142.52 37.45
C VAL A 681 38.26 143.97 37.91
N ARG A 682 37.25 144.81 37.60
CA ARG A 682 37.23 146.23 38.02
C ARG A 682 37.25 146.43 39.53
N LYS A 683 36.76 145.46 40.31
CA LYS A 683 36.94 145.48 41.77
C LYS A 683 38.39 145.18 42.15
N THR A 684 38.98 144.11 41.60
CA THR A 684 40.38 143.74 41.87
C THR A 684 41.40 144.75 41.34
N GLU A 685 41.06 145.54 40.33
CA GLU A 685 41.90 146.65 39.83
C GLU A 685 41.95 147.80 40.84
N LEU A 686 40.80 148.24 41.36
CA LEU A 686 40.71 149.24 42.44
C LEU A 686 41.38 148.76 43.74
N ASP A 687 41.17 147.49 44.11
CA ASP A 687 41.82 146.89 45.28
C ASP A 687 43.36 146.82 45.10
N ASN A 688 43.87 146.57 43.89
CA ASN A 688 45.32 146.62 43.59
C ASN A 688 45.90 148.04 43.66
N GLU A 689 45.20 149.05 43.15
CA GLU A 689 45.67 150.45 43.15
C GLU A 689 45.76 151.02 44.59
N ALA A 690 44.86 150.59 45.48
CA ALA A 690 44.94 150.86 46.91
C ALA A 690 46.10 150.10 47.61
N LEU A 691 46.33 148.83 47.25
CA LEU A 691 47.41 148.02 47.81
C LEU A 691 48.81 148.54 47.40
N GLN A 692 49.01 148.95 46.14
CA GLN A 692 50.29 149.51 45.68
C GLN A 692 50.71 150.77 46.45
N ASN A 693 49.77 151.69 46.71
CA ASN A 693 50.01 152.88 47.52
C ASN A 693 50.36 152.54 48.98
N THR A 694 49.81 151.45 49.51
CA THR A 694 50.08 151.01 50.90
C THR A 694 51.47 150.37 51.04
N VAL A 695 51.91 149.59 50.05
CA VAL A 695 53.23 148.93 50.03
C VAL A 695 54.37 149.97 50.03
N LEU A 696 54.26 151.03 49.23
CA LEU A 696 55.31 152.07 49.10
C LEU A 696 55.64 152.77 50.43
N ILE A 697 54.65 152.96 51.31
CA ILE A 697 54.85 153.57 52.64
C ILE A 697 55.49 152.54 53.60
N PHE A 698 55.05 151.28 53.52
CA PHE A 698 55.53 150.22 54.41
C PHE A 698 57.00 149.85 54.14
N ASP A 699 57.42 149.81 52.87
CA ASP A 699 58.80 149.54 52.48
C ASP A 699 59.77 150.64 52.92
N HIS A 700 59.35 151.91 52.89
CA HIS A 700 60.19 153.02 53.34
C HIS A 700 60.47 152.95 54.85
N SER A 701 59.46 152.59 55.65
CA SER A 701 59.61 152.37 57.10
C SER A 701 60.46 151.13 57.41
N ASN A 702 60.17 150.00 56.74
CA ASN A 702 60.95 148.76 56.89
C ASN A 702 62.41 148.91 56.47
N SER A 703 62.71 149.73 55.46
CA SER A 703 64.10 149.97 55.03
C SER A 703 64.95 150.60 56.12
N ASN A 704 64.37 151.50 56.93
CA ASN A 704 65.07 152.14 58.04
C ASN A 704 65.18 151.19 59.24
N PHE A 705 64.11 150.46 59.59
CA PHE A 705 64.11 149.52 60.72
C PHE A 705 65.00 148.29 60.50
N ARG A 706 65.16 147.82 59.25
CA ARG A 706 66.09 146.73 58.90
C ARG A 706 67.55 147.16 58.82
N LYS A 707 67.83 148.46 58.71
CA LYS A 707 69.20 149.03 58.77
C LYS A 707 69.64 149.34 60.21
N SER A 708 68.71 149.48 61.15
CA SER A 708 69.00 149.73 62.58
C SER A 708 69.35 148.45 63.36
N VAL A 709 70.32 147.68 62.84
CA VAL A 709 71.11 146.70 63.61
C VAL A 709 70.28 145.57 64.26
N ASN A 710 69.74 144.65 63.44
CA ASN A 710 70.39 143.33 63.34
C ASN A 710 71.92 143.39 63.22
N LYS A 711 72.62 142.69 64.13
CA LYS A 711 73.94 142.12 63.85
C LYS A 711 73.75 140.62 63.55
N VAL A 712 74.15 140.18 62.35
CA VAL A 712 74.99 138.99 62.07
C VAL A 712 74.52 137.65 62.70
N ASP A 713 74.36 136.55 61.97
CA ASP A 713 75.32 135.98 61.01
C ASP A 713 74.71 135.07 59.92
N GLU A 714 75.43 134.84 58.83
CA GLU A 714 75.00 134.04 57.67
C GLU A 714 75.24 132.52 57.86
N SER A 715 74.93 132.01 59.06
CA SER A 715 75.20 130.62 59.49
C SER A 715 74.02 129.95 60.23
N SER A 716 72.78 130.39 59.97
CA SER A 716 71.57 129.81 60.60
C SER A 716 71.21 128.42 60.04
N PRO A 717 70.79 127.45 60.88
CA PRO A 717 70.32 126.13 60.44
C PRO A 717 69.06 126.17 59.55
N GLU A 718 68.33 127.29 59.52
CA GLU A 718 67.07 127.44 58.77
C GLU A 718 67.27 127.31 57.25
N TYR A 719 68.42 127.77 56.73
CA TYR A 719 68.77 127.58 55.32
C TYR A 719 68.98 126.10 54.96
N GLN A 720 69.59 125.32 55.86
CA GLN A 720 69.73 123.87 55.69
C GLN A 720 68.38 123.13 55.84
N HIS A 721 67.49 123.63 56.68
CA HIS A 721 66.13 123.08 56.80
C HIS A 721 65.32 123.31 55.53
N ASN A 722 65.43 124.48 54.90
CA ASN A 722 64.72 124.78 53.65
C ASN A 722 65.22 123.88 52.49
N LEU A 723 66.53 123.67 52.40
CA LEU A 723 67.13 122.77 51.40
C LEU A 723 66.62 121.32 51.54
N ARG A 724 66.50 120.80 52.77
CA ARG A 724 65.97 119.45 53.04
C ARG A 724 64.48 119.33 52.70
N LEU A 725 63.69 120.39 52.88
CA LEU A 725 62.28 120.40 52.47
C LEU A 725 62.13 120.35 50.94
N GLU A 726 62.98 121.06 50.19
CA GLU A 726 62.99 120.93 48.72
C GLU A 726 63.36 119.52 48.25
N GLU A 727 64.31 118.84 48.90
CA GLU A 727 64.67 117.46 48.55
C GLU A 727 63.52 116.48 48.82
N GLN A 728 62.80 116.65 49.94
CA GLN A 728 61.60 115.86 50.25
C GLN A 728 60.47 116.11 49.24
N LEU A 729 60.25 117.36 48.83
CA LEU A 729 59.26 117.71 47.80
C LEU A 729 59.63 117.10 46.44
N LYS A 730 60.90 117.20 46.03
CA LYS A 730 61.44 116.57 44.79
C LYS A 730 61.40 115.04 44.84
N ALA A 731 61.41 114.42 46.02
CA ALA A 731 61.19 112.98 46.18
C ALA A 731 59.70 112.61 46.05
N ALA A 732 58.79 113.36 46.68
CA ALA A 732 57.35 113.16 46.57
C ALA A 732 56.84 113.36 45.12
N GLU A 733 57.38 114.34 44.39
CA GLU A 733 57.07 114.48 42.96
C GLU A 733 57.48 113.26 42.12
N LYS A 734 58.60 112.61 42.45
CA LYS A 734 59.06 111.42 41.72
C LYS A 734 58.15 110.22 41.98
N THR A 735 57.68 110.02 43.21
CA THR A 735 56.72 108.93 43.51
C THR A 735 55.34 109.22 42.92
N LEU A 736 54.89 110.48 42.91
CA LEU A 736 53.67 110.89 42.21
C LEU A 736 53.78 110.64 40.69
N LYS A 737 54.87 111.04 40.05
CA LYS A 737 55.14 110.82 38.61
C LYS A 737 55.35 109.34 38.25
N GLN A 738 55.72 108.48 39.21
CA GLN A 738 55.69 107.02 39.04
C GLN A 738 54.26 106.47 39.15
N LYS A 739 53.42 107.03 40.02
CA LYS A 739 52.03 106.59 40.19
C LYS A 739 51.09 107.07 39.09
N THR A 740 51.31 108.26 38.51
CA THR A 740 50.58 108.65 37.29
C THR A 740 50.96 107.74 36.12
N ARG A 741 52.26 107.44 35.93
CA ARG A 741 52.70 106.48 34.90
C ARG A 741 52.11 105.09 35.07
N GLN A 742 52.06 104.55 36.29
CA GLN A 742 51.40 103.26 36.54
C GLN A 742 49.88 103.30 36.28
N ALA A 743 49.23 104.46 36.42
CA ALA A 743 47.83 104.64 36.04
C ALA A 743 47.66 104.80 34.52
N GLU A 744 48.56 105.54 33.86
CA GLU A 744 48.62 105.73 32.40
C GLU A 744 48.90 104.40 31.69
N GLU A 745 49.84 103.59 32.20
CA GLU A 745 50.15 102.23 31.73
C GLU A 745 48.93 101.30 31.85
N LEU A 746 48.28 101.24 33.03
CA LEU A 746 47.07 100.42 33.22
C LEU A 746 45.86 100.92 32.41
N GLN A 747 45.76 102.24 32.16
CA GLN A 747 44.72 102.81 31.31
C GLN A 747 45.00 102.51 29.83
N GLN A 748 46.27 102.51 29.40
CA GLN A 748 46.67 102.08 28.07
C GLN A 748 46.43 100.58 27.89
N ASP A 749 46.80 99.72 28.84
CA ASP A 749 46.50 98.28 28.82
C ASP A 749 45.00 98.00 28.67
N LEU A 750 44.15 98.71 29.43
CA LEU A 750 42.69 98.60 29.32
C LEU A 750 42.18 99.08 27.95
N GLN A 751 42.77 100.13 27.38
CA GLN A 751 42.38 100.65 26.07
C GLN A 751 42.86 99.76 24.92
N ASP A 752 44.06 99.18 25.02
CA ASP A 752 44.60 98.21 24.06
C ASP A 752 43.84 96.88 24.13
N MET A 753 43.42 96.44 25.32
CA MET A 753 42.51 95.30 25.50
C MET A 753 41.11 95.59 24.93
N ALA A 754 40.60 96.82 25.04
CA ALA A 754 39.35 97.21 24.40
C ALA A 754 39.46 97.21 22.87
N ILE A 755 40.57 97.72 22.31
CA ILE A 755 40.87 97.69 20.87
C ILE A 755 41.06 96.23 20.39
N ALA A 756 41.70 95.37 21.18
CA ALA A 756 41.82 93.93 20.91
C ALA A 756 40.44 93.24 20.92
N SER A 757 39.55 93.59 21.86
CA SER A 757 38.18 93.08 21.89
C SER A 757 37.34 93.55 20.69
N GLU A 758 37.44 94.83 20.31
CA GLU A 758 36.70 95.39 19.18
C GLU A 758 37.22 94.85 17.82
N SER A 759 38.54 94.66 17.68
CA SER A 759 39.12 93.99 16.50
C SER A 759 38.72 92.52 16.40
N LEU A 760 38.70 91.76 17.51
CA LEU A 760 38.17 90.38 17.53
C LEU A 760 36.68 90.33 17.17
N LEU A 761 35.86 91.28 17.65
CA LEU A 761 34.45 91.41 17.26
C LEU A 761 34.30 91.77 15.77
N GLN A 762 35.22 92.57 15.22
CA GLN A 762 35.22 92.93 13.81
C GLN A 762 35.69 91.77 12.92
N ASP A 763 36.70 90.99 13.34
CA ASP A 763 37.11 89.76 12.67
C ASP A 763 36.00 88.69 12.74
N GLU A 764 35.27 88.59 13.85
CA GLU A 764 34.10 87.71 13.95
C GLU A 764 32.98 88.15 12.99
N ARG A 765 32.68 89.45 12.89
CA ARG A 765 31.76 89.99 11.86
C ARG A 765 32.25 89.68 10.44
N VAL A 766 33.55 89.78 10.18
CA VAL A 766 34.16 89.48 8.88
C VAL A 766 34.08 87.97 8.56
N GLU A 767 34.31 87.07 9.52
CA GLU A 767 34.13 85.63 9.30
C GLU A 767 32.65 85.23 9.19
N ARG A 768 31.72 85.84 9.95
CA ARG A 768 30.28 85.68 9.72
C ARG A 768 29.90 86.13 8.30
N ALA A 769 30.38 87.29 7.85
CA ALA A 769 30.15 87.77 6.48
C ALA A 769 30.78 86.84 5.42
N LYS A 770 31.97 86.27 5.67
CA LYS A 770 32.57 85.24 4.81
C LYS A 770 31.76 83.95 4.82
N ILE A 771 31.17 83.54 5.95
CA ILE A 771 30.28 82.37 6.07
C ILE A 771 28.98 82.60 5.31
N GLU A 772 28.32 83.75 5.48
CA GLU A 772 27.13 84.14 4.71
C GLU A 772 27.44 84.25 3.22
N HIS A 773 28.57 84.84 2.83
CA HIS A 773 29.00 84.91 1.44
C HIS A 773 29.22 83.51 0.87
N LYS A 774 29.94 82.63 1.58
CA LYS A 774 30.11 81.20 1.24
C LYS A 774 28.74 80.53 1.11
N GLN A 775 27.83 80.65 2.07
CA GLN A 775 26.47 80.10 1.99
C GLN A 775 25.69 80.64 0.78
N SER A 776 25.83 81.93 0.44
CA SER A 776 25.23 82.53 -0.76
C SER A 776 25.81 81.91 -2.03
N LEU A 777 27.13 81.74 -2.12
CA LEU A 777 27.85 81.13 -3.24
C LEU A 777 27.46 79.66 -3.39
N ILE A 778 27.41 78.92 -2.29
CA ILE A 778 26.94 77.54 -2.19
C ILE A 778 25.48 77.41 -2.68
N SER A 779 24.63 78.39 -2.40
CA SER A 779 23.24 78.45 -2.90
C SER A 779 23.16 78.81 -4.39
N LYS A 780 24.09 79.65 -4.87
CA LYS A 780 24.24 79.99 -6.30
C LYS A 780 24.74 78.78 -7.07
N LEU A 781 25.75 78.06 -6.58
CA LEU A 781 26.26 76.82 -7.16
C LEU A 781 25.20 75.71 -7.16
N LYS A 782 24.41 75.54 -6.08
CA LYS A 782 23.19 74.69 -6.10
C LYS A 782 22.29 74.98 -7.29
N LYS A 783 21.96 76.27 -7.51
CA LYS A 783 21.04 76.72 -8.58
C LYS A 783 21.70 76.66 -9.97
N GLU A 784 22.97 77.00 -10.07
CA GLU A 784 23.71 77.02 -11.32
C GLU A 784 23.93 75.61 -11.83
N ILE A 785 24.44 74.70 -11.00
CA ILE A 785 24.63 73.31 -11.39
C ILE A 785 23.27 72.64 -11.62
N ALA A 786 22.21 72.99 -10.88
CA ALA A 786 20.82 72.64 -11.23
C ALA A 786 20.42 73.10 -12.66
N SER A 787 20.76 74.34 -13.02
CA SER A 787 20.56 74.85 -14.39
C SER A 787 21.44 74.14 -15.42
N GLN A 788 22.64 73.70 -15.03
CA GLN A 788 23.54 72.90 -15.88
C GLN A 788 22.96 71.52 -16.12
N GLN A 789 22.28 70.87 -15.15
CA GLN A 789 21.50 69.65 -15.43
C GLN A 789 20.51 69.89 -16.54
N GLU A 790 19.75 70.98 -16.44
CA GLU A 790 18.63 71.23 -17.34
C GLU A 790 19.13 71.67 -18.72
N LYS A 791 20.27 72.38 -18.78
CA LYS A 791 21.02 72.67 -20.02
C LYS A 791 21.57 71.39 -20.64
N ILE A 792 22.21 70.51 -19.88
CA ILE A 792 22.71 69.22 -20.36
C ILE A 792 21.53 68.34 -20.82
N LEU A 793 20.45 68.20 -20.04
CA LEU A 793 19.21 67.53 -20.44
C LEU A 793 18.55 68.11 -21.71
N ARG A 794 18.73 69.40 -21.99
CA ARG A 794 18.31 70.03 -23.26
C ARG A 794 19.30 69.70 -24.39
N ALA A 795 20.61 69.78 -24.15
CA ALA A 795 21.65 69.37 -25.09
C ALA A 795 21.52 67.89 -25.47
N ARG A 796 21.40 66.97 -24.50
CA ARG A 796 20.92 65.57 -24.66
C ARG A 796 19.82 65.49 -25.73
N LYS A 797 18.70 66.16 -25.47
CA LYS A 797 17.51 66.13 -26.33
C LYS A 797 17.67 66.86 -27.67
N GLN A 798 18.65 67.76 -27.81
CA GLN A 798 18.96 68.46 -29.07
C GLN A 798 19.95 67.65 -29.91
N CYS A 799 21.05 67.14 -29.36
CA CYS A 799 21.99 66.27 -30.06
C CYS A 799 21.29 65.01 -30.59
N SER A 800 20.42 64.35 -29.80
CA SER A 800 19.61 63.23 -30.31
C SER A 800 18.59 63.63 -31.39
N LYS A 801 18.07 64.86 -31.37
CA LYS A 801 17.23 65.37 -32.47
C LYS A 801 18.06 65.64 -33.71
N LEU A 802 19.23 66.25 -33.56
CA LEU A 802 20.16 66.58 -34.65
C LEU A 802 20.73 65.31 -35.29
N SER A 803 21.21 64.32 -34.53
CA SER A 803 21.58 62.99 -35.04
C SER A 803 20.45 62.33 -35.82
N LYS A 804 19.22 62.36 -35.29
CA LYS A 804 18.04 61.84 -36.01
C LYS A 804 17.73 62.64 -37.28
N GLN A 805 17.91 63.96 -37.26
CA GLN A 805 17.73 64.84 -38.40
C GLN A 805 18.80 64.60 -39.49
N ILE A 806 20.08 64.50 -39.13
CA ILE A 806 21.21 64.17 -40.01
C ILE A 806 20.98 62.81 -40.69
N ARG A 807 20.70 61.76 -39.90
CA ARG A 807 20.37 60.42 -40.41
C ARG A 807 19.13 60.43 -41.32
N SER A 808 18.13 61.26 -41.03
CA SER A 808 16.93 61.40 -41.89
C SER A 808 17.16 62.23 -43.16
N ALA A 809 18.03 63.24 -43.12
CA ALA A 809 18.35 64.09 -44.27
C ALA A 809 19.24 63.35 -45.28
N ASN A 810 20.22 62.61 -44.77
CA ASN A 810 21.13 61.81 -45.60
C ASN A 810 20.52 60.44 -46.00
N ASN A 811 19.31 60.10 -45.51
CA ASN A 811 18.61 58.83 -45.74
C ASN A 811 19.40 57.56 -45.36
N THR A 812 20.46 57.67 -44.54
CA THR A 812 21.29 56.55 -44.09
C THR A 812 20.87 56.05 -42.72
N LYS A 813 20.72 54.72 -42.57
CA LYS A 813 20.51 54.07 -41.26
C LYS A 813 21.78 53.89 -40.44
N ASN A 814 22.94 53.93 -41.09
CA ASN A 814 24.25 53.83 -40.45
C ASN A 814 24.72 55.22 -40.00
N GLU A 815 25.63 55.25 -39.01
CA GLU A 815 26.22 56.52 -38.53
C GLU A 815 26.97 57.22 -39.65
N THR A 816 26.78 58.53 -39.78
CA THR A 816 27.45 59.33 -40.81
C THR A 816 28.85 59.75 -40.34
N PHE A 817 29.72 60.14 -41.27
CA PHE A 817 31.12 60.47 -40.96
C PHE A 817 31.23 61.61 -39.93
N GLU A 818 30.32 62.58 -40.01
CA GLU A 818 30.21 63.72 -39.09
C GLU A 818 29.89 63.27 -37.66
N GLU A 819 29.04 62.26 -37.47
CA GLU A 819 28.73 61.72 -36.14
C GLU A 819 29.92 60.97 -35.52
N GLN A 820 30.78 60.37 -36.33
CA GLN A 820 31.99 59.70 -35.85
C GLN A 820 33.09 60.69 -35.49
N ASP A 821 33.29 61.74 -36.29
CA ASP A 821 34.28 62.79 -35.98
C ASP A 821 33.87 63.63 -34.77
N ILE A 822 32.57 63.94 -34.60
CA ILE A 822 32.05 64.59 -33.38
C ILE A 822 32.37 63.75 -32.14
N LYS A 823 32.06 62.44 -32.14
CA LYS A 823 32.40 61.54 -31.01
C LYS A 823 33.91 61.47 -30.75
N LEU A 824 34.73 61.49 -31.81
CA LEU A 824 36.19 61.47 -31.70
C LEU A 824 36.72 62.78 -31.10
N GLY A 825 36.11 63.92 -31.46
CA GLY A 825 36.35 65.23 -30.87
C GLY A 825 35.96 65.28 -29.39
N GLU A 826 34.74 64.85 -29.05
CA GLU A 826 34.25 64.76 -27.67
C GLU A 826 35.16 63.87 -26.79
N LEU A 827 35.60 62.71 -27.28
CA LEU A 827 36.54 61.83 -26.55
C LEU A 827 37.93 62.46 -26.39
N LYS A 828 38.45 63.15 -27.41
CA LYS A 828 39.73 63.89 -27.30
C LYS A 828 39.63 65.06 -26.32
N GLU A 829 38.52 65.79 -26.30
CA GLU A 829 38.26 66.83 -25.31
C GLU A 829 38.04 66.29 -23.90
N PHE A 830 37.28 65.21 -23.75
CA PHE A 830 37.05 64.57 -22.45
C PHE A 830 38.36 64.06 -21.84
N ASN A 831 39.22 63.43 -22.65
CA ASN A 831 40.54 63.00 -22.22
C ASN A 831 41.46 64.18 -21.90
N LYS A 832 41.44 65.27 -22.70
CA LYS A 832 42.13 66.53 -22.34
C LYS A 832 41.62 67.10 -21.00
N ARG A 833 40.30 67.20 -20.80
CA ARG A 833 39.67 67.74 -19.58
C ARG A 833 39.96 66.87 -18.35
N ILE A 834 39.95 65.53 -18.48
CA ILE A 834 40.39 64.64 -17.41
C ILE A 834 41.87 64.85 -17.11
N ASN A 835 42.75 64.93 -18.10
CA ASN A 835 44.18 65.19 -17.84
C ASN A 835 44.42 66.57 -17.22
N SER A 836 43.66 67.60 -17.61
CA SER A 836 43.67 68.91 -16.94
C SER A 836 43.22 68.82 -15.48
N MET A 837 42.08 68.17 -15.19
CA MET A 837 41.63 67.98 -13.80
C MET A 837 42.59 67.08 -12.99
N LEU A 838 43.26 66.13 -13.63
CA LEU A 838 44.27 65.29 -12.97
C LEU A 838 45.52 66.11 -12.64
N ILE A 839 45.95 66.99 -13.54
CA ILE A 839 47.05 67.96 -13.31
C ILE A 839 46.68 68.91 -12.17
N GLU A 840 45.49 69.53 -12.21
CA GLU A 840 44.98 70.46 -11.19
C GLU A 840 44.84 69.78 -9.81
N ALA A 841 44.34 68.54 -9.75
CA ALA A 841 44.29 67.74 -8.51
C ALA A 841 45.68 67.26 -8.03
N MET A 842 46.63 67.03 -8.94
CA MET A 842 48.03 66.68 -8.61
C MET A 842 48.88 67.88 -8.19
N GLU A 843 48.56 69.07 -8.66
CA GLU A 843 49.00 70.32 -8.04
C GLU A 843 48.42 70.35 -6.62
N GLY A 844 47.11 70.13 -6.47
CA GLY A 844 46.38 70.22 -5.21
C GLY A 844 46.84 69.35 -4.04
N LYS A 845 47.39 68.14 -4.25
CA LYS A 845 47.88 67.26 -3.17
C LYS A 845 49.12 66.46 -3.59
N PRO A 846 50.35 66.82 -3.18
CA PRO A 846 51.58 66.16 -3.66
C PRO A 846 51.70 64.67 -3.28
N HIS A 847 51.10 64.22 -2.16
CA HIS A 847 51.02 62.78 -1.85
C HIS A 847 50.19 62.00 -2.87
N LEU A 848 49.13 62.59 -3.42
CA LEU A 848 48.29 61.96 -4.46
C LEU A 848 49.08 61.80 -5.76
N LYS A 849 49.94 62.78 -6.10
CA LYS A 849 50.85 62.72 -7.26
C LYS A 849 51.83 61.55 -7.18
N LEU A 850 52.32 61.20 -5.98
CA LEU A 850 53.16 60.00 -5.78
C LEU A 850 52.37 58.69 -5.92
N ALA A 851 51.16 58.61 -5.35
CA ALA A 851 50.31 57.43 -5.46
C ALA A 851 49.86 57.18 -6.92
N LEU A 852 49.37 58.22 -7.62
CA LEU A 852 49.00 58.14 -9.02
C LEU A 852 50.19 57.77 -9.91
N ARG A 853 51.39 58.29 -9.63
CA ARG A 853 52.60 57.94 -10.40
C ARG A 853 52.97 56.45 -10.27
N LYS A 854 52.74 55.82 -9.12
CA LYS A 854 52.83 54.36 -8.99
C LYS A 854 51.79 53.65 -9.84
N TYR A 855 50.51 53.99 -9.71
CA TYR A 855 49.44 53.33 -10.47
C TYR A 855 49.58 53.48 -12.00
N PHE A 856 50.07 54.63 -12.49
CA PHE A 856 50.37 54.80 -13.92
C PHE A 856 51.58 53.97 -14.39
N GLN A 857 52.58 53.73 -13.52
CA GLN A 857 53.67 52.78 -13.82
C GLN A 857 53.20 51.32 -13.83
N GLU A 858 52.37 50.92 -12.86
CA GLU A 858 51.76 49.58 -12.79
C GLU A 858 50.84 49.30 -13.99
N ALA A 859 50.10 50.32 -14.46
CA ALA A 859 49.19 50.23 -15.61
C ALA A 859 49.85 50.47 -16.98
N SER A 860 51.17 50.67 -17.04
CA SER A 860 51.96 50.95 -18.26
C SER A 860 51.44 52.09 -19.17
N LEU A 861 50.73 53.08 -18.59
CA LEU A 861 50.16 54.22 -19.32
C LEU A 861 51.08 55.46 -19.25
N PRO A 862 51.19 56.26 -20.33
CA PRO A 862 52.00 57.47 -20.33
C PRO A 862 51.43 58.52 -19.37
N PHE A 863 52.28 59.04 -18.48
CA PHE A 863 51.91 60.04 -17.50
C PHE A 863 51.71 61.42 -18.16
N PRO A 864 50.61 62.16 -17.88
CA PRO A 864 50.32 63.41 -18.58
C PRO A 864 51.37 64.51 -18.36
N SER A 865 51.79 65.15 -19.46
CA SER A 865 52.65 66.33 -19.47
C SER A 865 52.06 67.40 -20.40
N ALA A 866 51.98 68.64 -19.92
CA ALA A 866 51.39 69.75 -20.67
C ALA A 866 52.45 70.51 -21.48
N SER A 867 52.20 70.70 -22.77
CA SER A 867 53.01 71.56 -23.64
C SER A 867 52.29 72.89 -23.93
N SER A 868 53.07 73.97 -23.95
CA SER A 868 52.63 75.35 -24.15
C SER A 868 52.65 75.79 -25.62
N ASN A 869 51.88 76.84 -26.00
CA ASN A 869 52.34 77.91 -26.91
C ASN A 869 51.36 79.13 -26.95
N PRO A 870 51.81 80.34 -27.40
CA PRO A 870 51.45 81.57 -26.66
C PRO A 870 51.18 82.88 -27.47
N SER A 871 51.08 84.01 -26.75
CA SER A 871 51.25 85.43 -27.18
C SER A 871 50.05 86.12 -27.89
N SER A 872 49.90 87.46 -27.92
CA SER A 872 50.70 88.62 -27.41
C SER A 872 49.75 89.81 -27.02
N SER A 873 50.04 90.69 -26.03
CA SER A 873 50.79 91.99 -26.07
C SER A 873 50.11 93.15 -26.87
N ARG A 874 50.15 94.47 -26.55
CA ARG A 874 50.88 95.30 -25.54
C ARG A 874 50.34 96.78 -25.47
N SER A 875 50.69 97.56 -24.42
CA SER A 875 50.75 99.07 -24.35
C SER A 875 49.42 99.84 -24.15
N SER A 876 49.25 100.98 -23.43
CA SER A 876 49.98 101.79 -22.39
C SER A 876 48.92 102.74 -21.69
N LYS A 877 49.11 103.87 -20.95
CA LYS A 877 50.20 104.82 -20.59
C LYS A 877 49.77 105.74 -19.39
N ALA A 878 50.72 106.27 -18.59
CA ALA A 878 50.61 107.34 -17.53
C ALA A 878 49.71 107.04 -16.28
N ARG A 879 50.04 107.30 -14.98
CA ARG A 879 50.98 108.18 -14.20
C ARG A 879 50.43 109.59 -13.88
N SER A 880 50.63 110.21 -12.70
CA SER A 880 51.58 110.03 -11.55
C SER A 880 50.85 110.19 -10.19
N ALA A 881 51.29 109.76 -8.98
CA ALA A 881 52.61 109.53 -8.32
C ALA A 881 53.31 110.83 -7.81
N SER A 882 54.02 110.90 -6.67
CA SER A 882 54.25 110.00 -5.50
C SER A 882 55.11 110.69 -4.41
N PHE A 883 55.63 109.93 -3.42
CA PHE A 883 56.77 110.19 -2.48
C PHE A 883 56.43 110.72 -1.07
N TRP A 884 57.14 110.37 0.01
CA TRP A 884 58.39 109.57 0.18
C TRP A 884 58.35 108.59 1.38
N ALA A 885 59.34 107.68 1.43
CA ALA A 885 59.72 106.84 2.58
C ALA A 885 61.21 107.19 2.95
N PRO A 886 62.15 106.36 3.51
CA PRO A 886 62.19 104.90 3.69
C PRO A 886 62.88 104.34 4.98
N ALA A 887 62.95 103.00 5.08
CA ALA A 887 64.05 102.18 5.67
C ALA A 887 64.29 102.25 7.22
N SER A 888 64.86 101.25 7.91
CA SER A 888 65.31 99.85 7.63
C SER A 888 65.73 99.21 8.98
N SER A 889 65.81 97.90 9.23
CA SER A 889 65.40 96.61 8.60
C SER A 889 65.56 95.51 9.69
N ALA A 890 65.39 94.19 9.55
CA ALA A 890 65.21 93.25 8.43
C ALA A 890 64.25 92.10 8.91
N SER A 891 64.24 90.82 8.52
CA SER A 891 65.01 90.00 7.55
C SER A 891 64.16 88.82 7.03
N SER A 892 64.47 88.33 5.81
CA SER A 892 64.07 87.03 5.21
C SER A 892 62.57 86.63 5.23
N SER A 893 61.79 86.77 4.15
CA SER A 893 61.79 85.98 2.89
C SER A 893 61.24 84.53 3.06
N SER A 894 59.95 84.29 2.80
CA SER A 894 59.33 83.92 1.49
C SER A 894 59.31 82.39 1.23
N THR A 895 58.19 81.64 1.20
CA THR A 895 56.87 81.71 0.50
C THR A 895 56.80 81.10 -0.92
N ALA A 896 56.48 79.80 -0.98
CA ALA A 896 55.82 79.07 -2.09
C ALA A 896 55.28 77.73 -1.52
N SER A 897 54.14 77.14 -1.91
CA SER A 897 53.06 77.62 -2.80
C SER A 897 51.77 76.78 -2.64
N ALA A 898 50.63 77.43 -2.33
CA ALA A 898 49.25 76.92 -2.48
C ALA A 898 48.89 75.65 -1.61
N LEU A 899 47.67 75.06 -1.55
CA LEU A 899 46.55 74.99 -2.52
C LEU A 899 45.13 74.84 -1.91
N HIS A 900 44.13 75.11 -2.77
CA HIS A 900 42.69 74.75 -2.77
C HIS A 900 41.80 74.86 -1.52
N SER A 901 40.75 75.67 -1.69
CA SER A 901 39.41 75.52 -1.10
C SER A 901 38.77 74.15 -1.38
N PRO A 902 37.69 73.76 -0.66
CA PRO A 902 36.38 73.86 -1.34
C PRO A 902 35.17 74.14 -0.43
N VAL A 903 34.06 74.62 -1.01
CA VAL A 903 32.71 74.34 -0.49
C VAL A 903 31.68 74.26 -1.63
N LEU A 904 31.05 73.09 -1.83
CA LEU A 904 29.68 72.77 -2.34
C LEU A 904 29.10 73.54 -3.58
N ASN A 905 28.26 72.98 -4.49
CA ASN A 905 27.10 72.12 -4.20
C ASN A 905 26.36 71.56 -5.48
N THR A 906 25.98 70.28 -5.49
CA THR A 906 24.93 69.56 -6.30
C THR A 906 24.59 69.93 -7.77
N ALA A 907 24.65 68.96 -8.71
CA ALA A 907 23.50 68.33 -9.44
C ALA A 907 23.82 67.68 -10.85
N ASN A 908 22.90 66.84 -11.35
CA ASN A 908 23.02 65.71 -12.33
C ASN A 908 23.08 65.96 -13.89
N LEU A 909 23.13 64.86 -14.68
CA LEU A 909 22.30 64.53 -15.89
C LEU A 909 22.70 64.78 -17.39
N GLY A 910 23.80 64.17 -17.88
CA GLY A 910 23.71 63.05 -18.87
C GLY A 910 23.94 63.22 -20.40
N PHE A 911 23.68 62.14 -21.18
CA PHE A 911 24.37 61.78 -22.46
C PHE A 911 24.62 60.27 -22.64
N ASP A 912 23.73 59.39 -22.14
CA ASP A 912 23.45 58.01 -22.67
C ASP A 912 24.30 56.77 -22.25
N LEU A 913 23.78 55.51 -22.32
CA LEU A 913 22.40 54.97 -22.54
C LEU A 913 22.20 53.56 -21.91
N ALA A 914 20.96 53.30 -21.44
CA ALA A 914 20.17 52.04 -21.53
C ALA A 914 20.68 50.69 -20.91
N VAL A 915 19.94 50.01 -19.99
CA VAL A 915 18.68 49.21 -20.16
C VAL A 915 18.98 47.81 -20.75
N THR A 916 18.51 46.66 -20.21
CA THR A 916 17.11 46.23 -19.94
C THR A 916 17.01 45.16 -18.83
N SER A 917 15.79 44.76 -18.45
CA SER A 917 15.49 43.73 -17.45
C SER A 917 14.64 42.54 -17.98
N ALA A 918 15.09 41.30 -17.72
CA ALA A 918 14.29 40.04 -17.64
C ALA A 918 13.58 39.53 -18.92
N PRO A 919 13.07 38.27 -18.98
CA PRO A 919 13.36 37.03 -18.22
C PRO A 919 13.53 35.75 -19.13
N ILE A 920 13.49 34.54 -18.52
CA ILE A 920 13.08 33.21 -19.07
C ILE A 920 14.16 32.26 -19.69
N THR A 921 14.08 30.98 -19.25
CA THR A 921 14.66 29.69 -19.75
C THR A 921 16.15 29.51 -20.11
N SER A 922 16.85 28.75 -19.24
CA SER A 922 17.58 27.49 -19.52
C SER A 922 18.04 27.15 -20.96
N SER A 923 19.35 27.01 -21.19
CA SER A 923 20.02 25.68 -21.16
C SER A 923 21.49 25.67 -21.65
N ARG A 924 22.29 24.69 -21.17
CA ARG A 924 23.63 24.21 -21.64
C ARG A 924 24.79 25.23 -21.73
N ILE A 925 25.77 25.19 -20.82
CA ILE A 925 26.95 24.29 -20.75
C ILE A 925 28.09 24.73 -21.71
N PRO A 926 29.35 24.90 -21.23
CA PRO A 926 30.44 25.52 -21.99
C PRO A 926 31.16 24.58 -22.97
N SER A 927 31.91 25.17 -23.90
CA SER A 927 32.80 24.49 -24.85
C SER A 927 34.27 24.89 -24.63
N SER A 928 35.14 23.93 -24.29
CA SER A 928 36.59 24.15 -24.19
C SER A 928 37.39 22.87 -24.48
N ALA A 929 37.54 22.52 -25.76
CA ALA A 929 38.58 21.62 -26.25
C ALA A 929 38.71 21.75 -27.78
N SER A 930 39.93 21.66 -28.31
CA SER A 930 40.21 21.67 -29.75
C SER A 930 41.23 20.60 -30.12
N SER A 931 40.83 19.58 -30.88
CA SER A 931 41.73 18.81 -31.77
C SER A 931 41.00 17.70 -32.58
N SER A 932 41.65 17.31 -33.69
CA SER A 932 41.57 16.01 -34.38
C SER A 932 40.24 15.50 -35.00
N SER A 933 40.20 15.61 -36.34
CA SER A 933 39.96 14.52 -37.33
C SER A 933 38.57 13.91 -37.65
N SER A 934 38.36 13.82 -38.97
CA SER A 934 37.76 12.72 -39.76
C SER A 934 36.22 12.46 -39.83
N SER A 935 35.71 12.71 -41.04
CA SER A 935 34.85 11.85 -41.89
C SER A 935 33.36 11.56 -41.59
N SER A 936 32.53 12.01 -42.56
CA SER A 936 31.46 11.27 -43.26
C SER A 936 30.11 10.89 -42.60
N SER A 937 29.09 11.68 -42.96
CA SER A 937 27.95 11.26 -43.81
C SER A 937 26.53 10.95 -43.23
N ARG A 938 25.53 11.39 -44.02
CA ARG A 938 24.18 10.84 -44.29
C ARG A 938 23.05 10.81 -43.21
N PHE A 939 22.08 11.70 -43.49
CA PHE A 939 20.63 11.43 -43.69
C PHE A 939 19.64 11.10 -42.53
N LYS A 940 18.52 11.84 -42.62
CA LYS A 940 17.10 11.44 -42.44
C LYS A 940 16.50 11.25 -41.03
N THR A 941 15.46 12.06 -40.81
CA THR A 941 14.28 11.86 -39.96
C THR A 941 13.31 10.83 -40.60
N PRO A 942 12.11 10.51 -40.04
CA PRO A 942 11.53 10.92 -38.74
C PRO A 942 10.96 9.77 -37.89
N LYS A 943 10.70 10.07 -36.61
CA LYS A 943 9.35 9.92 -36.01
C LYS A 943 9.20 10.82 -34.78
#